data_AF-Q4RQR9-F1
#
_entry.id   AF-Q4RQR9-F1
#
_cell.length_a   1.000
_cell.length_b   1.000
_cell.length_c   1.000
_cell.angle_alpha   90.00
_cell.angle_beta   90.00
_cell.angle_gamma   90.00
#
_symmetry.space_group_name_H-M   'P 1'
#
loop_
_entity.id
_entity.type
_entity.pdbx_description
1 polymer ?
#
loop_
_entity_poly.entity_id
_entity_poly.type
_entity_poly.pdbx_seq_one_letter_code
_entity_poly.pdbx_strand_id
1 'polypeptide(L)'
;MLRLRIRLQIPITVARGAASRWCGAMDGTTGAGRSWKSQFPQARREERGALRDIRMQYEGIAAKNISEAEEWYKSKVSDLNQAVNKNNDALRQAKQETMEYRHQIQSYTCEIDSLKGTNESLLRQMRDMEDRMGREASGYQDTIGRLEADIAKMKDDMARHLREYQDLLNVKMALDIEIATYRKLLEGEESSFISQATDGAASQAAMSKSYSSAQSASSYRRTFGSGVGSSPMSSLFSSVGGGGRSSASSHMSSRIYEVKSSSIPSYSSYRVSSAPMGAGIGSSAALRTYSGEKLDFNLADAMNQDFLNTRTNEKAELQHLNDRFASYIEKVRFLEQQNAALTVEIEKLRTREGPGRVAEMYEEEMRELRRQIEALSNQRARVEVERDNLADDLQKLKIRLQDEIHQKEEAENNLSAFRADVDNATLARLDLERRIESLQEEIAFLKKIHEEEIRELQNQMQETQVQIQMDMSKPDLTAALRDIRMQYEGIAAKNISEAEEWYKSKVSDLNQAVNKNNDALRQAKQETMEYRHQIQSYTCEIDSLKGTNESLLRQMRDMEDRMGREASGYQDTIGRLEADIAKMKDDMARHLREYQDLLNVKMALDIEIATYRKLLEGEESRITTTVPLQSAYSSIGFRETSPESQPHRGSEVHSKKTVLIKTIETRDGEVVSESTQHQQDSM
;
A
#
# COMPACT_ATOMS: atom_id res chain seq x y z
N MET A 1 -40.92 -76.50 -14.12
CA MET A 1 -40.77 -77.94 -13.84
C MET A 1 -42.01 -78.48 -13.12
N LEU A 2 -43.19 -78.44 -13.74
CA LEU A 2 -44.43 -79.05 -13.22
C LEU A 2 -45.20 -79.59 -14.43
N ARG A 3 -45.07 -80.90 -14.68
CA ARG A 3 -45.82 -81.62 -15.72
C ARG A 3 -47.25 -81.85 -15.22
N LEU A 4 -48.20 -81.01 -15.61
CA LEU A 4 -49.63 -81.27 -15.44
C LEU A 4 -50.09 -82.27 -16.50
N ARG A 5 -49.92 -83.56 -16.18
CA ARG A 5 -50.44 -84.67 -16.97
C ARG A 5 -51.91 -84.85 -16.60
N ILE A 6 -52.79 -84.06 -17.21
CA ILE A 6 -54.25 -84.28 -17.12
C ILE A 6 -54.55 -85.58 -17.87
N ARG A 7 -54.68 -86.68 -17.13
CA ARG A 7 -55.32 -87.90 -17.62
C ARG A 7 -56.79 -87.59 -17.88
N LEU A 8 -57.14 -87.35 -19.14
CA LEU A 8 -58.52 -87.42 -19.64
C LEU A 8 -59.00 -88.88 -19.57
N GLN A 9 -59.30 -89.34 -18.38
CA GLN A 9 -60.03 -90.59 -18.15
C GLN A 9 -61.52 -90.21 -18.13
N ILE A 10 -62.29 -90.73 -19.09
CA ILE A 10 -63.78 -90.69 -19.21
C ILE A 10 -64.30 -89.45 -19.97
N PRO A 11 -64.80 -89.62 -21.23
CA PRO A 11 -66.07 -90.33 -21.45
C PRO A 11 -66.06 -91.23 -22.71
N ILE A 12 -65.59 -92.47 -22.56
CA ILE A 12 -65.89 -93.56 -23.52
C ILE A 12 -67.17 -94.32 -23.09
N THR A 13 -67.68 -94.06 -21.88
CA THR A 13 -68.85 -94.73 -21.31
C THR A 13 -70.19 -94.14 -21.80
N VAL A 14 -70.25 -92.84 -22.14
CA VAL A 14 -71.49 -92.20 -22.61
C VAL A 14 -71.85 -92.62 -24.05
N ALA A 15 -70.85 -92.85 -24.91
CA ALA A 15 -71.08 -93.36 -26.27
C ALA A 15 -71.55 -94.83 -26.30
N ARG A 16 -71.26 -95.62 -25.25
CA ARG A 16 -71.77 -96.98 -25.10
C ARG A 16 -73.22 -97.03 -24.60
N GLY A 17 -73.66 -96.04 -23.82
CA GLY A 17 -75.05 -95.94 -23.34
C GLY A 17 -76.05 -95.50 -24.41
N ALA A 18 -75.65 -94.61 -25.33
CA ALA A 18 -76.51 -94.14 -26.42
C ALA A 18 -76.70 -95.21 -27.53
N ALA A 19 -75.68 -96.05 -27.77
CA ALA A 19 -75.76 -97.14 -28.75
C ALA A 19 -76.73 -98.26 -28.32
N SER A 20 -76.89 -98.51 -27.02
CA SER A 20 -77.81 -99.52 -26.50
C SER A 20 -79.28 -99.07 -26.50
N ARG A 21 -79.57 -97.76 -26.51
CA ARG A 21 -80.95 -97.24 -26.59
C ARG A 21 -81.47 -97.11 -28.03
N TRP A 22 -80.60 -96.99 -29.02
CA TRP A 22 -80.98 -96.95 -30.44
C TRP A 22 -81.24 -98.33 -31.06
N CYS A 23 -80.68 -99.41 -30.50
CA CYS A 23 -80.97 -100.78 -30.98
C CYS A 23 -82.34 -101.31 -30.51
N GLY A 24 -82.99 -100.69 -29.52
CA GLY A 24 -84.29 -101.13 -29.00
C GLY A 24 -85.52 -100.59 -29.74
N ALA A 25 -85.35 -99.71 -30.74
CA ALA A 25 -86.45 -99.01 -31.41
C ALA A 25 -86.67 -99.41 -32.88
N MET A 26 -86.03 -100.47 -33.37
CA MET A 26 -86.15 -100.93 -34.78
C MET A 26 -86.58 -102.39 -34.93
N ASP A 27 -87.21 -102.99 -33.92
CA ASP A 27 -87.91 -104.27 -34.04
C ASP A 27 -89.40 -104.03 -34.24
N GLY A 28 -89.79 -103.68 -35.47
CA GLY A 28 -91.19 -103.50 -35.82
C GLY A 28 -91.38 -102.82 -37.17
N THR A 29 -91.05 -103.51 -38.26
CA THR A 29 -91.79 -103.47 -39.54
C THR A 29 -91.08 -104.35 -40.58
N THR A 30 -91.90 -105.13 -41.27
CA THR A 30 -91.55 -106.25 -42.14
C THR A 30 -91.18 -105.76 -43.54
N GLY A 31 -90.10 -106.32 -44.12
CA GLY A 31 -90.07 -106.63 -45.55
C GLY A 31 -89.54 -105.59 -46.56
N ALA A 32 -88.32 -105.07 -46.40
CA ALA A 32 -87.41 -104.67 -47.50
C ALA A 32 -86.10 -104.11 -46.93
N GLY A 33 -85.09 -104.96 -46.65
CA GLY A 33 -83.90 -104.47 -45.94
C GLY A 33 -82.68 -105.39 -45.96
N ARG A 34 -82.52 -106.23 -47.00
CA ARG A 34 -81.38 -107.16 -47.09
C ARG A 34 -80.10 -106.54 -47.69
N SER A 35 -80.15 -105.35 -48.28
CA SER A 35 -78.95 -104.62 -48.76
C SER A 35 -78.43 -103.56 -47.76
N TRP A 36 -79.30 -103.05 -46.88
CA TRP A 36 -78.95 -101.98 -45.93
C TRP A 36 -78.34 -102.49 -44.60
N LYS A 37 -78.58 -103.76 -44.24
CA LYS A 37 -77.99 -104.38 -43.04
C LYS A 37 -76.49 -104.70 -43.15
N SER A 38 -75.93 -104.81 -44.36
CA SER A 38 -74.48 -105.05 -44.55
C SER A 38 -73.66 -103.75 -44.69
N GLN A 39 -74.26 -102.65 -45.13
CA GLN A 39 -73.58 -101.34 -45.29
C GLN A 39 -73.53 -100.52 -44.00
N PHE A 40 -74.52 -100.61 -43.11
CA PHE A 40 -74.55 -99.85 -41.85
C PHE A 40 -73.35 -100.09 -40.90
N PRO A 41 -72.85 -101.33 -40.72
CA PRO A 41 -71.66 -101.61 -39.91
C PRO A 41 -70.35 -101.18 -40.59
N GLN A 42 -70.37 -100.98 -41.91
CA GLN A 42 -69.22 -100.56 -42.71
C GLN A 42 -69.12 -99.04 -42.75
N ALA A 43 -70.22 -98.34 -43.01
CA ALA A 43 -70.33 -96.89 -42.89
C ALA A 43 -70.01 -96.40 -41.46
N ARG A 44 -70.50 -97.08 -40.41
CA ARG A 44 -70.11 -96.74 -39.02
C ARG A 44 -68.64 -97.04 -38.70
N ARG A 45 -68.00 -97.96 -39.41
CA ARG A 45 -66.56 -98.23 -39.24
C ARG A 45 -65.72 -97.17 -39.96
N GLU A 46 -66.13 -96.76 -41.14
CA GLU A 46 -65.52 -95.68 -41.91
C GLU A 46 -65.68 -94.33 -41.21
N GLU A 47 -66.87 -94.01 -40.68
CA GLU A 47 -67.14 -92.79 -39.92
C GLU A 47 -66.35 -92.75 -38.58
N ARG A 48 -66.22 -93.89 -37.89
CA ARG A 48 -65.31 -94.02 -36.73
C ARG A 48 -63.82 -94.03 -37.12
N GLY A 49 -63.50 -94.32 -38.36
CA GLY A 49 -62.15 -94.19 -38.94
C GLY A 49 -61.83 -92.72 -39.17
N ALA A 50 -62.70 -92.03 -39.92
CA ALA A 50 -62.61 -90.60 -40.19
C ALA A 50 -62.60 -89.76 -38.90
N LEU A 51 -63.45 -90.06 -37.92
CA LEU A 51 -63.42 -89.39 -36.61
C LEU A 51 -62.13 -89.65 -35.83
N ARG A 52 -61.50 -90.83 -36.00
CA ARG A 52 -60.20 -91.12 -35.40
C ARG A 52 -59.07 -90.39 -36.10
N ASP A 53 -59.12 -90.28 -37.43
CA ASP A 53 -58.13 -89.57 -38.22
C ASP A 53 -58.21 -88.06 -37.97
N ILE A 54 -59.42 -87.50 -37.94
CA ILE A 54 -59.66 -86.10 -37.55
C ILE A 54 -59.18 -85.85 -36.13
N ARG A 55 -59.46 -86.77 -35.19
CA ARG A 55 -58.97 -86.65 -33.81
C ARG A 55 -57.44 -86.70 -33.73
N MET A 56 -56.79 -87.60 -34.46
CA MET A 56 -55.32 -87.66 -34.52
C MET A 56 -54.72 -86.41 -35.17
N GLN A 57 -55.36 -85.85 -36.21
CA GLN A 57 -54.94 -84.60 -36.83
C GLN A 57 -55.05 -83.42 -35.84
N TYR A 58 -56.18 -83.30 -35.12
CA TYR A 58 -56.37 -82.29 -34.10
C TYR A 58 -55.39 -82.45 -32.93
N GLU A 59 -55.18 -83.67 -32.44
CA GLU A 59 -54.21 -83.96 -31.38
C GLU A 59 -52.78 -83.65 -31.86
N GLY A 60 -52.45 -83.92 -33.12
CA GLY A 60 -51.16 -83.59 -33.74
C GLY A 60 -50.92 -82.09 -33.88
N ILE A 61 -51.92 -81.33 -34.36
CA ILE A 61 -51.85 -79.87 -34.47
C ILE A 61 -51.75 -79.23 -33.08
N ALA A 62 -52.55 -79.70 -32.11
CA ALA A 62 -52.50 -79.22 -30.73
C ALA A 62 -51.14 -79.48 -30.10
N ALA A 63 -50.56 -80.68 -30.27
CA ALA A 63 -49.23 -81.00 -29.77
C ALA A 63 -48.14 -80.13 -30.39
N LYS A 64 -48.24 -79.84 -31.70
CA LYS A 64 -47.30 -78.98 -32.42
C LYS A 64 -47.39 -77.51 -31.96
N ASN A 65 -48.61 -76.98 -31.83
CA ASN A 65 -48.81 -75.63 -31.28
C ASN A 65 -48.29 -75.50 -29.85
N ILE A 66 -48.46 -76.54 -29.02
CA ILE A 66 -47.92 -76.56 -27.66
C ILE A 66 -46.38 -76.57 -27.69
N SER A 67 -45.74 -77.37 -28.55
CA SER A 67 -44.27 -77.39 -28.63
C SER A 67 -43.70 -76.07 -29.17
N GLU A 68 -44.32 -75.50 -30.21
CA GLU A 68 -43.93 -74.20 -30.76
C GLU A 68 -44.09 -73.09 -29.73
N ALA A 69 -45.18 -73.10 -28.94
CA ALA A 69 -45.36 -72.18 -27.83
C ALA A 69 -44.29 -72.39 -26.73
N GLU A 70 -44.00 -73.63 -26.34
CA GLU A 70 -42.97 -73.93 -25.34
C GLU A 70 -41.57 -73.48 -25.79
N GLU A 71 -41.22 -73.66 -27.06
CA GLU A 71 -39.95 -73.20 -27.63
C GLU A 71 -39.88 -71.67 -27.69
N TRP A 72 -40.97 -71.03 -28.12
CA TRP A 72 -41.08 -69.57 -28.12
C TRP A 72 -40.92 -69.00 -26.70
N TYR A 73 -41.58 -69.59 -25.71
CA TYR A 73 -41.43 -69.20 -24.30
C TYR A 73 -40.02 -69.43 -23.77
N LYS A 74 -39.39 -70.57 -24.08
CA LYS A 74 -38.00 -70.84 -23.68
C LYS A 74 -37.04 -69.82 -24.27
N SER A 75 -37.20 -69.49 -25.55
CA SER A 75 -36.40 -68.44 -26.22
C SER A 75 -36.61 -67.10 -25.52
N LYS A 76 -37.86 -66.70 -25.26
CA LYS A 76 -38.15 -65.41 -24.64
C LYS A 76 -37.62 -65.29 -23.21
N VAL A 77 -37.71 -66.37 -22.43
CA VAL A 77 -37.13 -66.44 -21.08
C VAL A 77 -35.61 -66.37 -21.15
N SER A 78 -34.97 -67.02 -22.12
CA SER A 78 -33.51 -66.95 -22.34
C SER A 78 -33.06 -65.52 -22.66
N ASP A 79 -33.76 -64.84 -23.57
CA ASP A 79 -33.46 -63.46 -23.96
C ASP A 79 -33.61 -62.48 -22.78
N LEU A 80 -34.69 -62.63 -22.01
CA LEU A 80 -34.91 -61.85 -20.79
C LEU A 80 -33.80 -62.09 -19.76
N ASN A 81 -33.40 -63.35 -19.56
CA ASN A 81 -32.34 -63.69 -18.62
C ASN A 81 -30.98 -63.12 -19.07
N GLN A 82 -30.71 -63.12 -20.37
CA GLN A 82 -29.50 -62.51 -20.94
C GLN A 82 -29.52 -60.97 -20.77
N ALA A 83 -30.67 -60.32 -20.97
CA ALA A 83 -30.81 -58.88 -20.74
C ALA A 83 -30.64 -58.51 -19.25
N VAL A 84 -31.20 -59.31 -18.34
CA VAL A 84 -31.03 -59.14 -16.89
C VAL A 84 -29.57 -59.28 -16.49
N ASN A 85 -28.84 -60.27 -17.02
CA ASN A 85 -27.42 -60.44 -16.72
C ASN A 85 -26.59 -59.25 -17.23
N LYS A 86 -26.83 -58.77 -18.46
CA LYS A 86 -26.17 -57.57 -18.99
C LYS A 86 -26.43 -56.33 -18.13
N ASN A 87 -27.68 -56.15 -17.67
CA ASN A 87 -28.02 -55.05 -16.77
C ASN A 87 -27.34 -55.17 -15.40
N ASN A 88 -27.24 -56.39 -14.86
CA ASN A 88 -26.53 -56.63 -13.60
C ASN A 88 -25.02 -56.35 -13.71
N ASP A 89 -24.40 -56.71 -14.83
CA ASP A 89 -22.98 -56.43 -15.08
C ASP A 89 -22.73 -54.93 -15.28
N ALA A 90 -23.61 -54.23 -16.02
CA ALA A 90 -23.56 -52.77 -16.13
C ALA A 90 -23.74 -52.07 -14.78
N LEU A 91 -24.64 -52.58 -13.92
CA LEU A 91 -24.84 -52.07 -12.57
C LEU A 91 -23.59 -52.28 -11.69
N ARG A 92 -22.91 -53.43 -11.80
CA ARG A 92 -21.64 -53.69 -11.11
C ARG A 92 -20.56 -52.72 -11.55
N GLN A 93 -20.44 -52.49 -12.85
CA GLN A 93 -19.48 -51.54 -13.41
C GLN A 93 -19.75 -50.12 -12.91
N ALA A 94 -21.00 -49.64 -12.99
CA ALA A 94 -21.38 -48.33 -12.49
C ALA A 94 -21.11 -48.17 -10.98
N LYS A 95 -21.36 -49.21 -10.17
CA LYS A 95 -21.03 -49.22 -8.74
C LYS A 95 -19.53 -49.10 -8.48
N GLN A 96 -18.71 -49.75 -9.31
CA GLN A 96 -17.26 -49.68 -9.21
C GLN A 96 -16.74 -48.29 -9.60
N GLU A 97 -17.22 -47.72 -10.70
CA GLU A 97 -16.90 -46.34 -11.10
C GLU A 97 -17.31 -45.34 -10.00
N THR A 98 -18.48 -45.52 -9.39
CA THR A 98 -18.92 -44.68 -8.25
C THR A 98 -18.00 -44.82 -7.04
N MET A 99 -17.47 -46.03 -6.79
CA MET A 99 -16.51 -46.27 -5.71
C MET A 99 -15.17 -45.59 -5.97
N GLU A 100 -14.70 -45.63 -7.22
CA GLU A 100 -13.48 -44.94 -7.66
C GLU A 100 -13.62 -43.43 -7.51
N TYR A 101 -14.73 -42.83 -7.98
CA TYR A 101 -14.99 -41.40 -7.79
C TYR A 101 -15.06 -41.02 -6.30
N ARG A 102 -15.69 -41.84 -5.45
CA ARG A 102 -15.69 -41.60 -4.00
C ARG A 102 -14.28 -41.60 -3.40
N HIS A 103 -13.42 -42.51 -3.83
CA HIS A 103 -12.04 -42.54 -3.37
C HIS A 103 -11.23 -41.34 -3.86
N GLN A 104 -11.45 -40.90 -5.10
CA GLN A 104 -10.83 -39.69 -5.64
C GLN A 104 -11.26 -38.44 -4.87
N ILE A 105 -12.56 -38.30 -4.58
CA ILE A 105 -13.08 -37.20 -3.76
C ILE A 105 -12.41 -37.21 -2.39
N GLN A 106 -12.34 -38.37 -1.72
CA GLN A 106 -11.65 -38.48 -0.43
C GLN A 106 -10.18 -38.08 -0.51
N SER A 107 -9.47 -38.49 -1.57
CA SER A 107 -8.07 -38.10 -1.79
C SER A 107 -7.93 -36.59 -1.93
N TYR A 108 -8.78 -35.96 -2.76
CA TYR A 108 -8.75 -34.51 -2.94
C TYR A 108 -9.15 -33.74 -1.68
N THR A 109 -10.10 -34.25 -0.89
CA THR A 109 -10.44 -33.66 0.41
C THR A 109 -9.25 -33.67 1.35
N CYS A 110 -8.54 -34.80 1.47
CA CYS A 110 -7.33 -34.89 2.30
C CYS A 110 -6.23 -33.92 1.83
N GLU A 111 -6.06 -33.76 0.52
CA GLU A 111 -5.08 -32.83 -0.06
C GLU A 111 -5.45 -31.36 0.21
N ILE A 112 -6.74 -31.01 0.09
CA ILE A 112 -7.25 -29.69 0.45
C ILE A 112 -7.00 -29.38 1.93
N ASP A 113 -7.29 -30.32 2.82
CA ASP A 113 -7.10 -30.12 4.27
C ASP A 113 -5.61 -29.98 4.63
N SER A 114 -4.74 -30.72 3.96
CA SER A 114 -3.28 -30.54 4.07
C SER A 114 -2.83 -29.14 3.64
N LEU A 115 -3.30 -28.68 2.47
CA LEU A 115 -2.98 -27.34 1.95
C LEU A 115 -3.56 -26.21 2.82
N LYS A 116 -4.75 -26.40 3.40
CA LYS A 116 -5.29 -25.47 4.39
C LYS A 116 -4.39 -25.40 5.62
N GLY A 117 -3.93 -26.54 6.13
CA GLY A 117 -3.00 -26.60 7.25
C GLY A 117 -1.67 -25.88 6.99
N THR A 118 -1.09 -26.04 5.79
CA THR A 118 0.15 -25.33 5.43
C THR A 118 -0.07 -23.83 5.28
N ASN A 119 -1.19 -23.39 4.68
CA ASN A 119 -1.55 -21.97 4.60
C ASN A 119 -1.75 -21.34 5.98
N GLU A 120 -2.43 -22.02 6.91
CA GLU A 120 -2.55 -21.53 8.29
C GLU A 120 -1.19 -21.39 8.98
N SER A 121 -0.27 -22.33 8.75
CA SER A 121 1.10 -22.26 9.28
C SER A 121 1.85 -21.05 8.73
N LEU A 122 1.78 -20.82 7.42
CA LEU A 122 2.39 -19.66 6.76
C LEU A 122 1.81 -18.33 7.27
N LEU A 123 0.49 -18.25 7.44
CA LEU A 123 -0.18 -17.06 8.00
C LEU A 123 0.21 -16.80 9.46
N ARG A 124 0.49 -17.85 10.25
CA ARG A 124 1.06 -17.69 11.61
C ARG A 124 2.49 -17.16 11.52
N GLN A 125 3.33 -17.72 10.64
CA GLN A 125 4.71 -17.26 10.46
C GLN A 125 4.77 -15.78 10.00
N MET A 126 3.90 -15.36 9.07
CA MET A 126 3.81 -13.97 8.63
C MET A 126 3.47 -13.04 9.80
N ARG A 127 2.44 -13.36 10.59
CA ARG A 127 2.09 -12.57 11.78
C ARG A 127 3.23 -12.49 12.79
N ASP A 128 3.92 -13.61 13.05
CA ASP A 128 5.06 -13.61 13.94
C ASP A 128 6.24 -12.78 13.41
N MET A 129 6.41 -12.68 12.08
CA MET A 129 7.41 -11.79 11.46
C MET A 129 6.97 -10.33 11.52
N GLU A 130 5.71 -10.02 11.23
CA GLU A 130 5.13 -8.68 11.37
C GLU A 130 5.28 -8.16 12.81
N ASP A 131 4.97 -8.99 13.81
CA ASP A 131 5.12 -8.65 15.23
C ASP A 131 6.60 -8.42 15.61
N ARG A 132 7.53 -9.21 15.05
CA ARG A 132 8.96 -9.02 15.28
C ARG A 132 9.46 -7.71 14.68
N MET A 133 9.11 -7.44 13.43
CA MET A 133 9.44 -6.17 12.76
C MET A 133 8.79 -4.98 13.47
N GLY A 134 7.55 -5.12 13.95
CA GLY A 134 6.88 -4.09 14.73
C GLY A 134 7.62 -3.77 16.04
N ARG A 135 8.15 -4.78 16.73
CA ARG A 135 8.99 -4.57 17.93
C ARG A 135 10.32 -3.91 17.60
N GLU A 136 10.99 -4.31 16.51
CA GLU A 136 12.24 -3.69 16.08
C GLU A 136 12.04 -2.23 15.66
N ALA A 137 10.99 -1.94 14.90
CA ALA A 137 10.61 -0.57 14.53
C ALA A 137 10.30 0.30 15.77
N SER A 138 9.57 -0.25 16.75
CA SER A 138 9.36 0.44 18.04
C SER A 138 10.67 0.68 18.78
N GLY A 139 11.60 -0.28 18.75
CA GLY A 139 12.93 -0.14 19.35
C GLY A 139 13.75 0.99 18.70
N TYR A 140 13.72 1.10 17.37
CA TYR A 140 14.34 2.22 16.66
C TYR A 140 13.66 3.55 16.96
N GLN A 141 12.34 3.58 17.09
CA GLN A 141 11.60 4.79 17.46
C GLN A 141 11.98 5.27 18.87
N ASP A 142 12.14 4.35 19.82
CA ASP A 142 12.58 4.67 21.18
C ASP A 142 14.01 5.23 21.21
N THR A 143 14.93 4.69 20.39
CA THR A 143 16.31 5.20 20.34
C THR A 143 16.37 6.58 19.69
N ILE A 144 15.61 6.80 18.62
CA ILE A 144 15.44 8.13 18.02
C ILE A 144 14.89 9.12 19.07
N GLY A 145 13.84 8.74 19.81
CA GLY A 145 13.28 9.57 20.87
C GLY A 145 14.29 9.93 21.97
N ARG A 146 15.18 8.99 22.35
CA ARG A 146 16.28 9.29 23.29
C ARG A 146 17.28 10.29 22.72
N LEU A 147 17.69 10.10 21.47
CA LEU A 147 18.63 11.01 20.80
C LEU A 147 18.03 12.41 20.63
N GLU A 148 16.74 12.51 20.29
CA GLU A 148 16.02 13.79 20.22
C GLU A 148 15.98 14.50 21.58
N ALA A 149 15.75 13.75 22.67
CA ALA A 149 15.77 14.28 24.03
C ALA A 149 17.17 14.80 24.44
N ASP A 150 18.23 14.07 24.09
CA ASP A 150 19.61 14.49 24.35
C ASP A 150 19.98 15.76 23.57
N ILE A 151 19.57 15.85 22.30
CA ILE A 151 19.75 17.05 21.47
C ILE A 151 18.98 18.23 22.07
N ALA A 152 17.75 18.03 22.54
CA ALA A 152 16.96 19.06 23.20
C ALA A 152 17.65 19.56 24.47
N LYS A 153 18.17 18.64 25.30
CA LYS A 153 18.93 18.97 26.51
C LYS A 153 20.19 19.79 26.18
N MET A 154 21.01 19.36 25.21
CA MET A 154 22.19 20.11 24.80
C MET A 154 21.86 21.53 24.30
N LYS A 155 20.74 21.71 23.60
CA LYS A 155 20.27 23.04 23.17
C LYS A 155 19.90 23.92 24.36
N ASP A 156 19.21 23.38 25.36
CA ASP A 156 18.85 24.11 26.57
C ASP A 156 20.07 24.50 27.41
N ASP A 157 21.06 23.59 27.51
CA ASP A 157 22.36 23.85 28.14
C ASP A 157 23.12 24.97 27.42
N MET A 158 23.19 24.93 26.09
CA MET A 158 23.82 25.99 25.31
C MET A 158 23.10 27.33 25.49
N ALA A 159 21.76 27.33 25.51
CA ALA A 159 20.98 28.52 25.77
C ALA A 159 21.21 29.08 27.19
N ARG A 160 21.44 28.22 28.18
CA ARG A 160 21.86 28.62 29.53
C ARG A 160 23.22 29.31 29.52
N HIS A 161 24.23 28.69 28.91
CA HIS A 161 25.58 29.28 28.83
C HIS A 161 25.59 30.63 28.09
N LEU A 162 24.77 30.80 27.06
CA LEU A 162 24.64 32.09 26.38
C LEU A 162 24.05 33.17 27.29
N ARG A 163 23.08 32.82 28.16
CA ARG A 163 22.54 33.76 29.16
C ARG A 163 23.60 34.12 30.21
N GLU A 164 24.30 33.11 30.74
CA GLU A 164 25.38 33.31 31.71
C GLU A 164 26.49 34.19 31.13
N TYR A 165 26.87 33.99 29.87
CA TYR A 165 27.86 34.82 29.19
C TYR A 165 27.39 36.27 29.04
N GLN A 166 26.12 36.49 28.66
CA GLN A 166 25.54 37.82 28.57
C GLN A 166 25.50 38.53 29.93
N ASP A 167 25.15 37.80 30.99
CA ASP A 167 25.15 38.32 32.35
C ASP A 167 26.57 38.70 32.81
N LEU A 168 27.57 37.87 32.52
CA LEU A 168 28.97 38.16 32.82
C LEU A 168 29.47 39.40 32.06
N LEU A 169 29.08 39.55 30.80
CA LEU A 169 29.39 40.72 29.98
C LEU A 169 28.76 41.99 30.57
N ASN A 170 27.50 41.90 31.02
CA ASN A 170 26.81 43.00 31.68
C ASN A 170 27.51 43.39 32.99
N VAL A 171 27.93 42.43 33.80
CA VAL A 171 28.70 42.66 35.04
C VAL A 171 30.05 43.32 34.72
N LYS A 172 30.78 42.82 33.71
CA LYS A 172 32.05 43.40 33.28
C LYS A 172 31.87 44.85 32.84
N MET A 173 30.81 45.15 32.08
CA MET A 173 30.50 46.51 31.67
C MET A 173 30.19 47.41 32.87
N ALA A 174 29.46 46.91 33.87
CA ALA A 174 29.20 47.65 35.10
C ALA A 174 30.48 47.93 35.89
N LEU A 175 31.36 46.92 36.02
CA LEU A 175 32.67 47.08 36.67
C LEU A 175 33.58 48.06 35.92
N ASP A 176 33.59 48.05 34.58
CA ASP A 176 34.35 49.03 33.81
C ASP A 176 33.84 50.46 34.05
N ILE A 177 32.52 50.64 34.17
CA ILE A 177 31.90 51.93 34.52
C ILE A 177 32.35 52.34 35.93
N GLU A 178 32.27 51.44 36.92
CA GLU A 178 32.73 51.70 38.29
C GLU A 178 34.21 52.06 38.33
N ILE A 179 35.08 51.29 37.68
CA ILE A 179 36.52 51.56 37.58
C ILE A 179 36.76 52.93 36.92
N ALA A 180 36.04 53.27 35.86
CA ALA A 180 36.14 54.58 35.22
C ALA A 180 35.69 55.72 36.15
N THR A 181 34.66 55.50 36.96
CA THR A 181 34.24 56.48 37.98
C THR A 181 35.26 56.63 39.10
N TYR A 182 35.82 55.52 39.61
CA TYR A 182 36.88 55.56 40.62
C TYR A 182 38.15 56.25 40.09
N ARG A 183 38.55 55.98 38.84
CA ARG A 183 39.68 56.68 38.17
C ARG A 183 39.44 58.19 38.09
N LYS A 184 38.24 58.63 37.70
CA LYS A 184 37.88 60.06 37.67
C LYS A 184 37.89 60.72 39.04
N LEU A 185 37.48 59.99 40.09
CA LEU A 185 37.53 60.50 41.47
C LEU A 185 38.97 60.61 41.97
N LEU A 186 39.83 59.64 41.67
CA LEU A 186 41.26 59.73 41.98
C LEU A 186 41.96 60.87 41.21
N GLU A 187 41.66 61.04 39.92
CA GLU A 187 42.16 62.19 39.12
C GLU A 187 41.62 63.53 39.64
N GLY A 188 40.40 63.53 40.19
CA GLY A 188 39.77 64.66 40.86
C GLY A 188 40.36 64.99 42.24
N GLU A 189 40.87 64.01 42.96
CA GLU A 189 41.58 64.21 44.24
C GLU A 189 43.01 64.72 44.03
N GLU A 190 43.70 64.31 42.97
CA GLU A 190 45.01 64.90 42.61
C GLU A 190 44.87 66.36 42.14
N SER A 191 43.74 66.72 41.52
CA SER A 191 43.47 68.11 41.11
C SER A 191 42.84 68.98 42.21
N SER A 192 42.29 68.38 43.28
CA SER A 192 41.81 69.10 44.47
C SER A 192 42.92 69.52 45.43
N PHE A 193 44.12 68.94 45.31
CA PHE A 193 45.28 69.33 46.13
C PHE A 193 46.13 70.47 45.51
N ILE A 194 45.84 70.91 44.27
CA ILE A 194 46.68 71.88 43.53
C ILE A 194 46.02 73.26 43.31
N SER A 195 44.78 73.52 43.74
CA SER A 195 44.17 74.84 43.54
C SER A 195 43.52 75.43 44.80
N GLN A 196 44.36 75.95 45.68
CA GLN A 196 43.99 77.01 46.62
C GLN A 196 44.98 78.18 46.49
N ALA A 197 44.93 78.89 45.37
CA ALA A 197 45.45 80.26 45.27
C ALA A 197 44.89 80.97 44.03
N THR A 198 44.24 82.11 44.29
CA THR A 198 43.90 83.23 43.37
C THR A 198 42.56 83.17 42.62
N ASP A 199 41.58 83.83 43.23
CA ASP A 199 40.41 84.45 42.60
C ASP A 199 40.81 85.66 41.72
N GLY A 200 40.06 85.92 40.63
CA GLY A 200 40.11 87.25 39.98
C GLY A 200 39.56 87.43 38.55
N ALA A 201 38.28 87.15 38.31
CA ALA A 201 37.33 87.85 37.40
C ALA A 201 37.29 87.61 35.86
N ALA A 202 36.09 87.10 35.44
CA ALA A 202 35.27 87.38 34.24
C ALA A 202 35.78 86.96 32.84
N SER A 203 35.02 86.33 31.91
CA SER A 203 33.57 86.13 31.77
C SER A 203 33.24 85.18 30.58
N GLN A 204 31.98 84.70 30.53
CA GLN A 204 31.22 84.07 29.42
C GLN A 204 31.50 82.59 29.05
N ALA A 205 30.57 81.68 29.38
CA ALA A 205 29.46 81.27 28.51
C ALA A 205 28.82 79.93 28.96
N ALA A 206 27.48 79.95 29.08
CA ALA A 206 26.52 78.91 28.69
C ALA A 206 26.70 77.44 29.16
N MET A 207 25.82 76.98 30.06
CA MET A 207 24.65 76.11 29.75
C MET A 207 24.21 75.24 30.94
N SER A 208 23.01 75.59 31.38
CA SER A 208 21.95 74.85 32.05
C SER A 208 22.10 73.34 32.22
N LYS A 209 21.97 72.88 33.48
CA LYS A 209 21.20 71.67 33.81
C LYS A 209 20.41 71.91 35.08
N SER A 210 19.09 71.79 34.96
CA SER A 210 18.19 71.54 36.08
C SER A 210 17.76 70.08 36.09
N TYR A 211 17.43 69.70 37.30
CA TYR A 211 17.24 68.42 37.95
C TYR A 211 15.90 67.72 37.63
N SER A 212 15.96 66.40 37.78
CA SER A 212 14.99 65.52 38.46
C SER A 212 13.53 65.44 38.02
N SER A 213 13.22 64.24 37.52
CA SER A 213 12.27 63.27 38.08
C SER A 213 10.79 63.31 37.69
N ALA A 214 10.32 62.07 37.48
CA ALA A 214 9.01 61.51 37.80
C ALA A 214 7.99 61.32 36.66
N GLN A 215 7.80 60.03 36.35
CA GLN A 215 6.52 59.31 36.27
C GLN A 215 5.41 59.85 35.35
N SER A 216 5.07 59.06 34.32
CA SER A 216 3.82 58.28 34.31
C SER A 216 3.62 57.50 33.00
N ALA A 217 3.14 56.27 33.17
CA ALA A 217 2.15 55.48 32.41
C ALA A 217 2.04 55.71 30.88
N SER A 218 1.89 54.73 29.98
CA SER A 218 1.12 53.47 29.93
C SER A 218 1.32 52.97 28.47
N SER A 219 1.19 51.72 28.00
CA SER A 219 0.55 50.50 28.48
C SER A 219 1.15 49.29 27.76
N TYR A 220 1.38 48.23 28.54
CA TYR A 220 1.33 46.79 28.23
C TYR A 220 0.42 46.41 27.04
N ARG A 221 0.68 45.39 26.21
CA ARG A 221 0.61 43.95 26.58
C ARG A 221 0.93 43.03 25.37
N ARG A 222 1.60 41.90 25.65
CA ARG A 222 1.73 40.69 24.79
C ARG A 222 0.46 39.83 24.88
N THR A 223 0.08 39.05 23.86
CA THR A 223 -0.39 37.64 24.02
C THR A 223 -0.57 36.90 22.69
N PHE A 224 -0.25 35.60 22.72
CA PHE A 224 -0.60 34.52 21.78
C PHE A 224 -2.12 34.34 21.57
N GLY A 225 -2.52 33.66 20.49
CA GLY A 225 -3.83 32.97 20.45
C GLY A 225 -4.39 32.63 19.06
N SER A 226 -4.60 31.34 18.84
CA SER A 226 -5.29 30.68 17.71
C SER A 226 -6.80 30.97 17.64
N GLY A 227 -7.41 30.81 16.45
CA GLY A 227 -8.74 30.18 16.33
C GLY A 227 -9.89 30.94 15.64
N VAL A 228 -10.22 30.48 14.41
CA VAL A 228 -11.57 30.16 13.86
C VAL A 228 -12.72 31.20 13.87
N GLY A 229 -13.34 31.44 12.69
CA GLY A 229 -14.76 31.83 12.60
C GLY A 229 -15.26 32.60 11.34
N SER A 230 -15.64 31.85 10.29
CA SER A 230 -16.69 32.02 9.24
C SER A 230 -17.21 33.40 8.72
N SER A 231 -17.04 33.58 7.39
CA SER A 231 -18.01 33.89 6.27
C SER A 231 -18.96 35.13 6.33
N PRO A 232 -19.62 35.60 5.22
CA PRO A 232 -19.78 35.05 3.84
C PRO A 232 -19.70 36.07 2.66
N MET A 233 -20.04 35.56 1.45
CA MET A 233 -20.43 36.17 0.14
C MET A 233 -19.39 36.02 -0.99
N SER A 234 -19.53 35.11 -1.98
CA SER A 234 -20.47 35.01 -3.14
C SER A 234 -20.43 36.26 -4.05
N SER A 235 -20.31 36.25 -5.38
CA SER A 235 -20.45 35.29 -6.50
C SER A 235 -20.02 36.06 -7.77
N LEU A 236 -19.61 35.47 -8.91
CA LEU A 236 -20.42 35.14 -10.11
C LEU A 236 -19.44 34.62 -11.20
N PHE A 237 -19.56 33.38 -11.70
CA PHE A 237 -20.31 32.89 -12.88
C PHE A 237 -19.79 33.40 -14.24
N SER A 238 -19.20 32.57 -15.12
CA SER A 238 -19.80 31.78 -16.24
C SER A 238 -18.65 31.31 -17.16
N SER A 239 -18.68 30.34 -18.07
CA SER A 239 -19.54 29.21 -18.47
C SER A 239 -18.87 28.53 -19.68
N VAL A 240 -19.32 27.30 -20.03
CA VAL A 240 -19.11 26.57 -21.30
C VAL A 240 -17.71 25.96 -21.50
N GLY A 241 -17.50 24.67 -21.76
CA GLY A 241 -18.36 23.60 -22.31
C GLY A 241 -17.78 23.11 -23.65
N GLY A 242 -17.49 21.82 -23.78
CA GLY A 242 -17.21 21.17 -25.08
C GLY A 242 -15.85 20.46 -25.19
N GLY A 243 -15.89 19.15 -25.39
CA GLY A 243 -14.71 18.27 -25.45
C GLY A 243 -14.10 18.06 -26.83
N GLY A 244 -13.21 17.05 -26.91
CA GLY A 244 -12.75 16.47 -28.17
C GLY A 244 -11.22 16.36 -28.32
N ARG A 245 -10.71 15.16 -28.02
CA ARG A 245 -9.64 14.39 -28.71
C ARG A 245 -8.60 15.17 -29.56
N SER A 246 -7.31 14.95 -29.26
CA SER A 246 -6.39 14.19 -30.14
C SER A 246 -4.96 14.14 -29.60
N SER A 247 -4.37 12.95 -29.76
CA SER A 247 -2.95 12.61 -29.72
C SER A 247 -2.06 13.58 -30.52
N ALA A 248 -0.92 13.95 -29.97
CA ALA A 248 0.37 13.94 -30.69
C ALA A 248 1.55 14.14 -29.71
N SER A 249 2.49 13.20 -29.83
CA SER A 249 3.92 13.29 -29.56
C SER A 249 4.52 14.70 -29.57
N SER A 250 5.37 14.99 -28.58
CA SER A 250 6.68 15.59 -28.86
C SER A 250 7.62 15.46 -27.67
N HIS A 251 8.69 14.70 -27.91
CA HIS A 251 9.95 14.80 -27.18
C HIS A 251 10.43 16.24 -27.11
N MET A 252 10.85 16.71 -25.93
CA MET A 252 11.80 17.82 -25.83
C MET A 252 12.89 17.49 -24.82
N SER A 253 14.02 17.11 -25.39
CA SER A 253 15.36 17.24 -24.83
C SER A 253 15.71 18.73 -24.78
N SER A 254 16.01 19.29 -23.60
CA SER A 254 16.65 20.60 -23.49
C SER A 254 18.05 20.48 -22.91
N ARG A 255 18.97 20.52 -23.86
CA ARG A 255 20.39 20.85 -23.85
C ARG A 255 20.90 21.61 -22.62
N ILE A 256 21.96 21.03 -22.08
CA ILE A 256 23.02 21.63 -21.25
C ILE A 256 23.65 22.78 -22.02
N TYR A 257 23.75 23.97 -21.41
CA TYR A 257 24.66 25.02 -21.86
C TYR A 257 26.01 24.83 -21.16
N GLU A 258 26.98 24.43 -21.98
CA GLU A 258 28.40 24.34 -21.66
C GLU A 258 29.02 25.74 -21.78
N VAL A 259 29.74 26.20 -20.76
CA VAL A 259 30.52 27.45 -20.80
C VAL A 259 31.87 27.15 -21.44
N LYS A 260 32.07 27.64 -22.67
CA LYS A 260 33.39 27.79 -23.30
C LYS A 260 33.42 29.11 -24.07
N SER A 261 34.30 30.02 -23.67
CA SER A 261 34.75 31.13 -24.52
C SER A 261 36.25 31.33 -24.34
N SER A 262 37.01 30.96 -25.37
CA SER A 262 38.38 31.37 -25.60
C SER A 262 38.44 32.37 -26.77
N SER A 263 39.51 33.17 -26.75
CA SER A 263 40.15 33.95 -27.83
C SER A 263 39.52 35.28 -28.31
N ILE A 264 40.10 36.37 -27.78
CA ILE A 264 40.83 37.49 -28.45
C ILE A 264 40.75 37.54 -30.00
N PRO A 265 40.66 38.75 -30.58
CA PRO A 265 41.82 39.28 -31.33
C PRO A 265 42.19 40.75 -31.02
N SER A 266 43.51 40.99 -30.99
CA SER A 266 44.15 42.30 -31.11
C SER A 266 43.91 42.93 -32.48
N TYR A 267 43.81 44.26 -32.52
CA TYR A 267 44.29 45.04 -33.66
C TYR A 267 45.03 46.29 -33.19
N SER A 268 46.08 46.63 -33.94
CA SER A 268 47.11 47.62 -33.66
C SER A 268 47.15 48.65 -34.79
N SER A 269 47.33 49.92 -34.40
CA SER A 269 48.12 51.00 -35.01
C SER A 269 47.93 51.43 -36.48
N TYR A 270 47.74 52.76 -36.64
CA TYR A 270 48.52 53.63 -37.54
C TYR A 270 48.47 55.08 -36.98
N ARG A 271 49.62 55.72 -36.68
CA ARG A 271 50.43 56.69 -37.48
C ARG A 271 49.92 58.15 -37.35
N VAL A 272 50.72 59.22 -37.38
CA VAL A 272 52.13 59.42 -37.76
C VAL A 272 52.68 60.72 -37.14
N SER A 273 54.01 60.78 -37.09
CA SER A 273 54.91 61.85 -36.66
C SER A 273 54.91 63.11 -37.55
N SER A 274 55.31 64.25 -36.99
CA SER A 274 56.07 65.27 -37.74
C SER A 274 57.00 66.05 -36.82
N ALA A 275 58.23 66.24 -37.30
CA ALA A 275 59.40 66.77 -36.64
C ALA A 275 59.52 68.31 -36.81
N PRO A 276 60.61 68.95 -36.32
CA PRO A 276 60.69 70.37 -35.93
C PRO A 276 61.22 71.30 -37.02
N MET A 277 61.09 72.63 -36.84
CA MET A 277 62.06 73.64 -37.31
C MET A 277 61.67 75.06 -36.88
N GLY A 278 62.66 75.75 -36.30
CA GLY A 278 62.99 77.16 -36.55
C GLY A 278 62.12 78.25 -35.90
N ALA A 279 62.63 79.45 -35.64
CA ALA A 279 63.98 79.99 -35.64
C ALA A 279 63.87 81.45 -35.15
N GLY A 280 64.94 81.92 -34.50
CA GLY A 280 65.28 83.34 -34.43
C GLY A 280 64.74 84.09 -33.22
N ILE A 281 65.45 85.02 -32.57
CA ILE A 281 66.70 85.74 -32.82
C ILE A 281 67.16 86.18 -31.40
N GLY A 282 68.43 85.99 -31.00
CA GLY A 282 69.45 87.05 -30.98
C GLY A 282 69.13 88.19 -29.97
N SER A 283 70.00 88.67 -29.09
CA SER A 283 71.46 88.58 -29.02
C SER A 283 71.95 89.03 -27.64
N SER A 284 73.04 88.39 -27.22
CA SER A 284 74.19 88.85 -26.42
C SER A 284 74.28 90.33 -25.98
N ALA A 285 74.83 90.57 -24.79
CA ALA A 285 76.07 91.34 -24.67
C ALA A 285 76.76 91.10 -23.31
N ALA A 286 78.08 90.94 -23.41
CA ALA A 286 79.01 90.82 -22.31
C ALA A 286 79.68 92.17 -22.03
N LEU A 287 80.16 92.29 -20.78
CA LEU A 287 81.49 92.80 -20.40
C LEU A 287 81.74 94.32 -20.26
N ARG A 288 82.55 94.59 -19.23
CA ARG A 288 83.50 95.70 -19.00
C ARG A 288 82.99 96.91 -18.22
N THR A 289 83.36 96.88 -16.94
CA THR A 289 83.71 98.04 -16.12
C THR A 289 85.10 98.54 -16.53
N TYR A 290 85.24 99.83 -16.85
CA TYR A 290 86.50 100.58 -16.70
C TYR A 290 86.21 102.00 -16.21
N SER A 291 87.08 102.40 -15.29
CA SER A 291 87.31 103.68 -14.64
C SER A 291 87.31 104.91 -15.56
N GLY A 292 86.84 106.04 -15.03
CA GLY A 292 87.62 107.28 -15.11
C GLY A 292 86.95 108.51 -15.73
N GLU A 293 86.45 109.38 -14.84
CA GLU A 293 86.64 110.84 -14.87
C GLU A 293 85.63 111.75 -15.62
N LYS A 294 84.86 112.48 -14.78
CA LYS A 294 84.30 113.85 -14.87
C LYS A 294 83.66 114.32 -16.19
N LEU A 295 82.37 114.69 -16.11
CA LEU A 295 81.87 116.09 -16.14
C LEU A 295 80.32 116.14 -16.20
N ASP A 296 79.77 117.18 -15.56
CA ASP A 296 78.41 117.76 -15.59
C ASP A 296 77.17 117.00 -15.05
N PHE A 297 76.76 117.37 -13.83
CA PHE A 297 75.72 116.75 -13.00
C PHE A 297 74.27 117.25 -13.23
N ASN A 298 73.99 118.10 -14.23
CA ASN A 298 72.63 118.66 -14.40
C ASN A 298 71.79 118.05 -15.55
N LEU A 299 72.37 117.20 -16.42
CA LEU A 299 71.62 116.48 -17.48
C LEU A 299 71.32 115.02 -17.11
N ALA A 300 72.15 114.40 -16.26
CA ALA A 300 71.98 113.02 -15.79
C ALA A 300 70.77 112.85 -14.86
N ASP A 301 70.43 113.85 -14.04
CA ASP A 301 69.30 113.77 -13.10
C ASP A 301 67.94 113.81 -13.80
N ALA A 302 67.82 114.54 -14.91
CA ALA A 302 66.60 114.56 -15.73
C ALA A 302 66.38 113.21 -16.46
N MET A 303 67.45 112.61 -16.99
CA MET A 303 67.36 111.28 -17.63
C MET A 303 67.16 110.15 -16.61
N ASN A 304 67.66 110.29 -15.38
CA ASN A 304 67.46 109.32 -14.31
C ASN A 304 66.03 109.37 -13.76
N GLN A 305 65.40 110.55 -13.68
CA GLN A 305 63.99 110.68 -13.31
C GLN A 305 63.05 110.05 -14.34
N ASP A 306 63.31 110.23 -15.65
CA ASP A 306 62.53 109.56 -16.70
C ASP A 306 62.74 108.03 -16.69
N PHE A 307 63.94 107.55 -16.39
CA PHE A 307 64.23 106.12 -16.23
C PHE A 307 63.61 105.51 -14.97
N LEU A 308 63.56 106.25 -13.86
CA LEU A 308 62.84 105.88 -12.65
C LEU A 308 61.33 105.84 -12.92
N ASN A 309 60.79 106.79 -13.69
CA ASN A 309 59.38 106.82 -14.08
C ASN A 309 59.01 105.64 -15.00
N THR A 310 59.82 105.31 -16.01
CA THR A 310 59.54 104.14 -16.87
C THR A 310 59.66 102.81 -16.10
N ARG A 311 60.69 102.65 -15.26
CA ARG A 311 60.86 101.45 -14.43
C ARG A 311 59.78 101.30 -13.35
N THR A 312 59.31 102.40 -12.77
CA THR A 312 58.19 102.36 -11.82
C THR A 312 56.88 102.05 -12.53
N ASN A 313 56.69 102.52 -13.77
CA ASN A 313 55.52 102.19 -14.58
C ASN A 313 55.53 100.71 -15.04
N GLU A 314 56.67 100.18 -15.51
CA GLU A 314 56.84 98.75 -15.81
C GLU A 314 56.65 97.88 -14.57
N LYS A 315 57.16 98.33 -13.41
CA LYS A 315 56.93 97.64 -12.14
C LYS A 315 55.45 97.65 -11.76
N ALA A 316 54.72 98.73 -12.01
CA ALA A 316 53.29 98.82 -11.77
C ALA A 316 52.49 97.91 -12.72
N GLU A 317 52.88 97.82 -13.99
CA GLU A 317 52.28 96.88 -14.96
C GLU A 317 52.54 95.42 -14.58
N LEU A 318 53.77 95.09 -14.17
CA LEU A 318 54.12 93.76 -13.67
C LEU A 318 53.39 93.44 -12.36
N GLN A 319 53.19 94.42 -11.48
CA GLN A 319 52.40 94.24 -10.26
C GLN A 319 50.93 93.97 -10.62
N HIS A 320 50.33 94.73 -11.53
CA HIS A 320 48.96 94.51 -11.97
C HIS A 320 48.78 93.14 -12.65
N LEU A 321 49.77 92.69 -13.43
CA LEU A 321 49.76 91.36 -14.03
C LEU A 321 49.91 90.26 -12.97
N ASN A 322 50.75 90.48 -11.96
CA ASN A 322 50.93 89.56 -10.84
C ASN A 322 49.67 89.47 -9.96
N ASP A 323 49.02 90.59 -9.67
CA ASP A 323 47.75 90.64 -8.94
C ASP A 323 46.66 89.90 -9.73
N ARG A 324 46.66 90.01 -11.06
CA ARG A 324 45.79 89.21 -11.93
C ARG A 324 46.13 87.72 -11.89
N PHE A 325 47.40 87.34 -11.87
CA PHE A 325 47.79 85.94 -11.69
C PHE A 325 47.41 85.40 -10.32
N ALA A 326 47.56 86.17 -9.25
CA ALA A 326 47.10 85.81 -7.92
C ALA A 326 45.59 85.55 -7.91
N SER A 327 44.81 86.41 -8.57
CA SER A 327 43.35 86.22 -8.72
C SER A 327 42.99 84.96 -9.51
N TYR A 328 43.78 84.61 -10.55
CA TYR A 328 43.58 83.37 -11.30
C TYR A 328 43.97 82.13 -10.49
N ILE A 329 45.05 82.17 -9.71
CA ILE A 329 45.45 81.08 -8.82
C ILE A 329 44.38 80.84 -7.76
N GLU A 330 43.83 81.91 -7.18
CA GLU A 330 42.74 81.81 -6.20
C GLU A 330 41.46 81.26 -6.84
N LYS A 331 41.17 81.65 -8.09
CA LYS A 331 40.05 81.07 -8.85
C LYS A 331 40.26 79.58 -9.15
N VAL A 332 41.48 79.17 -9.50
CA VAL A 332 41.82 77.75 -9.73
C VAL A 332 41.68 76.95 -8.44
N ARG A 333 42.20 77.44 -7.31
CA ARG A 333 42.04 76.79 -6.01
C ARG A 333 40.58 76.66 -5.60
N PHE A 334 39.78 77.69 -5.82
CA PHE A 334 38.33 77.62 -5.57
C PHE A 334 37.65 76.57 -6.45
N LEU A 335 38.02 76.50 -7.74
CA LEU A 335 37.49 75.49 -8.67
C LEU A 335 37.98 74.08 -8.33
N GLU A 336 39.23 73.91 -7.88
CA GLU A 336 39.76 72.63 -7.40
C GLU A 336 39.05 72.16 -6.14
N GLN A 337 38.81 73.06 -5.19
CA GLN A 337 38.04 72.76 -3.98
C GLN A 337 36.60 72.40 -4.32
N GLN A 338 35.97 73.12 -5.26
CA GLN A 338 34.63 72.82 -5.73
C GLN A 338 34.57 71.47 -6.47
N ASN A 339 35.56 71.16 -7.33
CA ASN A 339 35.65 69.87 -8.00
C ASN A 339 35.91 68.72 -7.01
N ALA A 340 36.71 68.93 -5.98
CA ALA A 340 36.92 67.95 -4.92
C ALA A 340 35.61 67.66 -4.16
N ALA A 341 34.86 68.71 -3.80
CA ALA A 341 33.55 68.56 -3.17
C ALA A 341 32.53 67.84 -4.07
N LEU A 342 32.49 68.19 -5.37
CA LEU A 342 31.64 67.51 -6.34
C LEU A 342 32.04 66.04 -6.54
N THR A 343 33.33 65.71 -6.50
CA THR A 343 33.82 64.33 -6.61
C THR A 343 33.34 63.48 -5.45
N VAL A 344 33.42 64.01 -4.22
CA VAL A 344 32.92 63.33 -3.01
C VAL A 344 31.40 63.14 -3.08
N GLU A 345 30.65 64.15 -3.53
CA GLU A 345 29.20 64.03 -3.67
C GLU A 345 28.80 62.99 -4.75
N ILE A 346 29.53 62.94 -5.87
CA ILE A 346 29.37 61.91 -6.90
C ILE A 346 29.65 60.51 -6.33
N GLU A 347 30.71 60.35 -5.53
CA GLU A 347 31.06 59.07 -4.93
C GLU A 347 30.01 58.60 -3.90
N LYS A 348 29.47 59.54 -3.12
CA LYS A 348 28.38 59.29 -2.17
C LYS A 348 27.06 58.93 -2.86
N LEU A 349 26.72 59.58 -3.97
CA LEU A 349 25.54 59.23 -4.77
C LEU A 349 25.72 57.89 -5.46
N ARG A 350 26.93 57.58 -5.98
CA ARG A 350 27.23 56.30 -6.62
C ARG A 350 27.25 55.12 -5.66
N THR A 351 27.58 55.33 -4.39
CA THR A 351 27.46 54.31 -3.33
C THR A 351 26.02 54.14 -2.85
N ARG A 352 25.24 55.22 -2.77
CA ARG A 352 23.81 55.17 -2.40
C ARG A 352 22.91 54.59 -3.50
N GLU A 353 23.23 54.87 -4.76
CA GLU A 353 22.50 54.45 -5.97
C GLU A 353 23.34 53.51 -6.84
N GLY A 354 24.20 52.70 -6.19
CA GLY A 354 24.98 51.70 -6.90
C GLY A 354 24.07 50.71 -7.62
N PRO A 355 24.44 50.25 -8.83
CA PRO A 355 23.66 49.26 -9.59
C PRO A 355 23.40 47.95 -8.82
N GLY A 356 24.19 47.67 -7.77
CA GLY A 356 24.02 46.53 -6.88
C GLY A 356 22.77 46.58 -6.00
N ARG A 357 22.32 47.75 -5.52
CA ARG A 357 21.15 47.82 -4.61
C ARG A 357 19.86 47.42 -5.30
N VAL A 358 19.68 47.86 -6.55
CA VAL A 358 18.51 47.47 -7.35
C VAL A 358 18.58 45.99 -7.73
N ALA A 359 19.78 45.49 -8.08
CA ALA A 359 19.99 44.07 -8.34
C ALA A 359 19.70 43.20 -7.10
N GLU A 360 20.14 43.63 -5.91
CA GLU A 360 19.90 42.95 -4.63
C GLU A 360 18.41 42.87 -4.29
N MET A 361 17.66 43.97 -4.47
CA MET A 361 16.20 43.96 -4.31
C MET A 361 15.51 42.99 -5.28
N TYR A 362 15.91 42.96 -6.56
CA TYR A 362 15.37 42.00 -7.53
C TYR A 362 15.78 40.55 -7.21
N GLU A 363 16.98 40.33 -6.68
CA GLU A 363 17.44 39.02 -6.22
C GLU A 363 16.67 38.54 -4.99
N GLU A 364 16.35 39.43 -4.05
CA GLU A 364 15.47 39.14 -2.91
C GLU A 364 14.05 38.77 -3.35
N GLU A 365 13.45 39.56 -4.24
CA GLU A 365 12.14 39.25 -4.82
C GLU A 365 12.15 37.92 -5.59
N MET A 366 13.20 37.65 -6.38
CA MET A 366 13.39 36.36 -7.05
C MET A 366 13.51 35.20 -6.07
N ARG A 367 14.21 35.40 -4.94
CA ARG A 367 14.35 34.38 -3.89
C ARG A 367 13.01 34.11 -3.20
N GLU A 368 12.24 35.16 -2.90
CA GLU A 368 10.92 35.01 -2.29
C GLU A 368 9.92 34.37 -3.24
N LEU A 369 9.91 34.75 -4.52
CA LEU A 369 9.09 34.09 -5.55
C LEU A 369 9.44 32.60 -5.70
N ARG A 370 10.73 32.25 -5.68
CA ARG A 370 11.16 30.84 -5.68
C ARG A 370 10.67 30.09 -4.44
N ARG A 371 10.77 30.71 -3.26
CA ARG A 371 10.26 30.13 -1.99
C ARG A 371 8.75 29.93 -2.04
N GLN A 372 8.01 30.87 -2.62
CA GLN A 372 6.55 30.74 -2.82
C GLN A 372 6.21 29.63 -3.81
N ILE A 373 6.94 29.51 -4.92
CA ILE A 373 6.77 28.40 -5.87
C ILE A 373 7.01 27.06 -5.19
N GLU A 374 8.07 26.94 -4.38
CA GLU A 374 8.38 25.71 -3.65
C GLU A 374 7.30 25.38 -2.60
N ALA A 375 6.82 26.39 -1.87
CA ALA A 375 5.72 26.22 -0.91
C ALA A 375 4.43 25.77 -1.60
N LEU A 376 4.06 26.39 -2.72
CA LEU A 376 2.90 26.00 -3.53
C LEU A 376 3.07 24.62 -4.16
N SER A 377 4.28 24.27 -4.62
CA SER A 377 4.59 22.94 -5.15
C SER A 377 4.42 21.87 -4.08
N ASN A 378 4.91 22.12 -2.86
CA ASN A 378 4.75 21.21 -1.73
C ASN A 378 3.28 21.08 -1.32
N GLN A 379 2.52 22.18 -1.30
CA GLN A 379 1.08 22.14 -1.04
C GLN A 379 0.34 21.36 -2.13
N ARG A 380 0.70 21.55 -3.41
CA ARG A 380 0.12 20.81 -4.53
C ARG A 380 0.39 19.32 -4.41
N ALA A 381 1.63 18.92 -4.10
CA ALA A 381 2.00 17.53 -3.88
C ALA A 381 1.22 16.90 -2.71
N ARG A 382 1.04 17.63 -1.60
CA ARG A 382 0.21 17.16 -0.48
C ARG A 382 -1.24 16.92 -0.88
N VAL A 383 -1.84 17.87 -1.59
CA VAL A 383 -3.23 17.76 -2.07
C VAL A 383 -3.38 16.65 -3.11
N GLU A 384 -2.38 16.43 -3.97
CA GLU A 384 -2.37 15.32 -4.93
C GLU A 384 -2.37 13.97 -4.20
N VAL A 385 -1.56 13.81 -3.14
CA VAL A 385 -1.56 12.59 -2.32
C VAL A 385 -2.90 12.40 -1.58
N GLU A 386 -3.47 13.45 -1.00
CA GLU A 386 -4.79 13.38 -0.35
C GLU A 386 -5.89 12.99 -1.33
N ARG A 387 -5.86 13.54 -2.55
CA ARG A 387 -6.78 13.18 -3.64
C ARG A 387 -6.64 11.70 -3.99
N ASP A 388 -5.41 11.20 -4.13
CA ASP A 388 -5.17 9.80 -4.51
C ASP A 388 -5.60 8.84 -3.40
N ASN A 389 -5.34 9.17 -2.14
CA ASN A 389 -5.84 8.42 -0.99
C ASN A 389 -7.37 8.37 -0.96
N LEU A 390 -8.04 9.51 -1.18
CA LEU A 390 -9.51 9.57 -1.25
C LEU A 390 -10.08 8.80 -2.45
N ALA A 391 -9.37 8.79 -3.58
CA ALA A 391 -9.76 8.01 -4.76
C ALA A 391 -9.67 6.51 -4.48
N ASP A 392 -8.60 6.05 -3.83
CA ASP A 392 -8.43 4.67 -3.41
C ASP A 392 -9.51 4.24 -2.41
N ASP A 393 -9.84 5.09 -1.44
CA ASP A 393 -10.90 4.81 -0.47
C ASP A 393 -12.28 4.77 -1.12
N LEU A 394 -12.55 5.67 -2.08
CA LEU A 394 -13.75 5.60 -2.91
C LEU A 394 -13.83 4.29 -3.70
N GLN A 395 -12.72 3.83 -4.27
CA GLN A 395 -12.66 2.58 -5.01
C GLN A 395 -12.92 1.38 -4.08
N LYS A 396 -12.33 1.35 -2.88
CA LYS A 396 -12.60 0.31 -1.87
C LYS A 396 -14.07 0.30 -1.45
N LEU A 397 -14.66 1.47 -1.21
CA LEU A 397 -16.08 1.59 -0.86
C LEU A 397 -16.98 1.13 -2.00
N LYS A 398 -16.62 1.43 -3.25
CA LYS A 398 -17.36 0.97 -4.42
C LYS A 398 -17.34 -0.56 -4.55
N ILE A 399 -16.18 -1.19 -4.33
CA ILE A 399 -16.06 -2.65 -4.34
C ILE A 399 -16.92 -3.25 -3.23
N ARG A 400 -16.82 -2.75 -1.99
CA ARG A 400 -17.66 -3.23 -0.86
C ARG A 400 -19.15 -3.11 -1.16
N LEU A 401 -19.58 -2.00 -1.75
CA LEU A 401 -20.97 -1.81 -2.15
C LEU A 401 -21.42 -2.85 -3.20
N GLN A 402 -20.54 -3.17 -4.17
CA GLN A 402 -20.84 -4.20 -5.16
C GLN A 402 -20.95 -5.59 -4.51
N ASP A 403 -20.07 -5.91 -3.57
CA ASP A 403 -20.12 -7.17 -2.82
C ASP A 403 -21.41 -7.26 -1.98
N GLU A 404 -21.82 -6.18 -1.30
CA GLU A 404 -23.07 -6.12 -0.55
C GLU A 404 -24.30 -6.28 -1.45
N ILE A 405 -24.30 -5.68 -2.64
CA ILE A 405 -25.36 -5.87 -3.64
C ILE A 405 -25.42 -7.33 -4.05
N HIS A 406 -24.28 -7.95 -4.33
CA HIS A 406 -24.22 -9.35 -4.74
C HIS A 406 -24.72 -10.30 -3.64
N GLN A 407 -24.30 -10.08 -2.39
CA GLN A 407 -24.80 -10.84 -1.24
C GLN A 407 -26.31 -10.66 -1.02
N LYS A 408 -26.82 -9.44 -1.23
CA LYS A 408 -28.27 -9.18 -1.16
C LYS A 408 -29.02 -9.94 -2.26
N GLU A 409 -28.53 -9.92 -3.51
CA GLU A 409 -29.13 -10.66 -4.62
C GLU A 409 -29.10 -12.17 -4.36
N GLU A 410 -28.00 -12.72 -3.84
CA GLU A 410 -27.90 -14.12 -3.47
C GLU A 410 -28.90 -14.48 -2.35
N ALA A 411 -29.02 -13.65 -1.31
CA ALA A 411 -30.00 -13.83 -0.26
C ALA A 411 -31.45 -13.75 -0.76
N GLU A 412 -31.75 -12.83 -1.67
CA GLU A 412 -33.07 -12.71 -2.32
C GLU A 412 -33.39 -13.94 -3.19
N ASN A 413 -32.40 -14.45 -3.94
CA ASN A 413 -32.54 -15.66 -4.74
C ASN A 413 -32.77 -16.89 -3.86
N ASN A 414 -32.02 -17.04 -2.77
CA ASN A 414 -32.20 -18.13 -1.79
C ASN A 414 -33.59 -18.07 -1.13
N LEU A 415 -34.05 -16.86 -0.77
CA LEU A 415 -35.39 -16.67 -0.21
C LEU A 415 -36.50 -17.00 -1.22
N SER A 416 -36.30 -16.68 -2.50
CA SER A 416 -37.19 -17.07 -3.59
C SER A 416 -37.25 -18.59 -3.76
N ALA A 417 -36.09 -19.26 -3.72
CA ALA A 417 -36.01 -20.72 -3.78
C ALA A 417 -36.72 -21.38 -2.59
N PHE A 418 -36.48 -20.91 -1.35
CA PHE A 418 -37.18 -21.43 -0.18
C PHE A 418 -38.69 -21.22 -0.24
N ARG A 419 -39.18 -20.11 -0.82
CA ARG A 419 -40.61 -19.92 -1.05
C ARG A 419 -41.16 -20.97 -2.02
N ALA A 420 -40.48 -21.22 -3.13
CA ALA A 420 -40.87 -22.26 -4.07
C ALA A 420 -40.87 -23.66 -3.42
N ASP A 421 -39.88 -23.96 -2.58
CA ASP A 421 -39.82 -25.23 -1.83
C ASP A 421 -40.97 -25.37 -0.84
N VAL A 422 -41.32 -24.29 -0.13
CA VAL A 422 -42.49 -24.25 0.76
C VAL A 422 -43.77 -24.49 -0.05
N ASP A 423 -43.95 -23.81 -1.17
CA ASP A 423 -45.12 -24.00 -2.04
C ASP A 423 -45.20 -25.45 -2.54
N ASN A 424 -44.09 -26.03 -3.01
CA ASN A 424 -44.01 -27.43 -3.42
C ASN A 424 -44.34 -28.39 -2.27
N ALA A 425 -43.84 -28.13 -1.07
CA ALA A 425 -44.16 -28.93 0.12
C ALA A 425 -45.64 -28.82 0.51
N THR A 426 -46.25 -27.63 0.37
CA THR A 426 -47.69 -27.46 0.62
C THR A 426 -48.54 -28.20 -0.41
N LEU A 427 -48.16 -28.20 -1.69
CA LEU A 427 -48.84 -28.98 -2.73
C LEU A 427 -48.75 -30.49 -2.45
N ALA A 428 -47.55 -30.98 -2.10
CA ALA A 428 -47.36 -32.39 -1.72
C ALA A 428 -48.20 -32.77 -0.50
N ARG A 429 -48.30 -31.89 0.51
CA ARG A 429 -49.16 -32.08 1.68
C ARG A 429 -50.63 -32.19 1.28
N LEU A 430 -51.12 -31.28 0.45
CA LEU A 430 -52.51 -31.28 -0.04
C LEU A 430 -52.84 -32.53 -0.86
N ASP A 431 -51.92 -33.00 -1.69
CA ASP A 431 -52.11 -34.25 -2.46
C ASP A 431 -52.18 -35.49 -1.55
N LEU A 432 -51.36 -35.52 -0.50
CA LEU A 432 -51.43 -36.56 0.52
C LEU A 432 -52.74 -36.48 1.32
N GLU A 433 -53.20 -35.29 1.70
CA GLU A 433 -54.49 -35.06 2.37
C GLU A 433 -55.65 -35.60 1.50
N ARG A 434 -55.69 -35.27 0.21
CA ARG A 434 -56.68 -35.81 -0.73
C ARG A 434 -56.60 -37.34 -0.86
N ARG A 435 -55.39 -37.91 -0.84
CA ARG A 435 -55.23 -39.36 -0.90
C ARG A 435 -55.74 -40.03 0.36
N ILE A 436 -55.53 -39.42 1.52
CA ILE A 436 -56.09 -39.88 2.80
C ILE A 436 -57.62 -39.83 2.75
N GLU A 437 -58.21 -38.72 2.31
CA GLU A 437 -59.66 -38.58 2.15
C GLU A 437 -60.24 -39.66 1.22
N SER A 438 -59.63 -39.85 0.04
CA SER A 438 -60.04 -40.90 -0.91
C SER A 438 -59.96 -42.31 -0.32
N LEU A 439 -58.90 -42.63 0.44
CA LEU A 439 -58.78 -43.92 1.12
C LEU A 439 -59.79 -44.07 2.27
N GLN A 440 -60.13 -43.00 2.97
CA GLN A 440 -61.17 -43.00 4.00
C GLN A 440 -62.55 -43.26 3.39
N GLU A 441 -62.87 -42.64 2.24
CA GLU A 441 -64.09 -42.91 1.48
C GLU A 441 -64.15 -44.37 1.00
N GLU A 442 -63.04 -44.92 0.49
CA GLU A 442 -62.94 -46.33 0.08
C GLU A 442 -63.16 -47.29 1.26
N ILE A 443 -62.57 -47.00 2.42
CA ILE A 443 -62.80 -47.78 3.65
C ILE A 443 -64.27 -47.70 4.08
N ALA A 444 -64.88 -46.52 4.04
CA ALA A 444 -66.28 -46.34 4.40
C ALA A 444 -67.20 -47.12 3.44
N PHE A 445 -66.90 -47.09 2.14
CA PHE A 445 -67.61 -47.85 1.12
C PHE A 445 -67.51 -49.37 1.35
N LEU A 446 -66.30 -49.89 1.57
CA LEU A 446 -66.08 -51.31 1.86
C LEU A 446 -66.78 -51.76 3.15
N LYS A 447 -66.77 -50.93 4.20
CA LYS A 447 -67.53 -51.22 5.43
C LYS A 447 -69.02 -51.32 5.17
N LYS A 448 -69.58 -50.39 4.38
CA LYS A 448 -70.99 -50.40 4.02
C LYS A 448 -71.36 -51.66 3.21
N ILE A 449 -70.52 -52.05 2.26
CA ILE A 449 -70.70 -53.30 1.50
C ILE A 449 -70.69 -54.51 2.44
N HIS A 450 -69.68 -54.63 3.31
CA HIS A 450 -69.64 -55.76 4.25
C HIS A 450 -70.85 -55.80 5.19
N GLU A 451 -71.33 -54.65 5.67
CA GLU A 451 -72.56 -54.59 6.47
C GLU A 451 -73.80 -55.04 5.67
N GLU A 452 -73.88 -54.70 4.40
CA GLU A 452 -74.94 -55.16 3.48
C GLU A 452 -74.84 -56.67 3.21
N GLU A 453 -73.65 -57.19 2.92
CA GLU A 453 -73.40 -58.63 2.71
C GLU A 453 -73.70 -59.45 3.98
N ILE A 454 -73.28 -58.98 5.16
CA ILE A 454 -73.61 -59.64 6.44
C ILE A 454 -75.12 -59.66 6.64
N ARG A 455 -75.83 -58.56 6.34
CA ARG A 455 -77.30 -58.49 6.45
C ARG A 455 -77.97 -59.46 5.48
N GLU A 456 -77.46 -59.57 4.26
CA GLU A 456 -77.97 -60.50 3.25
C GLU A 456 -77.74 -61.96 3.65
N LEU A 457 -76.55 -62.30 4.15
CA LEU A 457 -76.25 -63.63 4.69
C LEU A 457 -77.11 -63.97 5.91
N GLN A 458 -77.35 -63.02 6.81
CA GLN A 458 -78.28 -63.21 7.94
C GLN A 458 -79.71 -63.48 7.47
N ASN A 459 -80.18 -62.79 6.43
CA ASN A 459 -81.48 -63.05 5.80
C ASN A 459 -81.51 -64.43 5.15
N GLN A 460 -80.48 -64.81 4.39
CA GLN A 460 -80.38 -66.14 3.78
C GLN A 460 -80.36 -67.25 4.85
N MET A 461 -79.72 -67.04 5.99
CA MET A 461 -79.75 -67.97 7.13
C MET A 461 -81.14 -68.09 7.76
N GLN A 462 -81.88 -66.98 7.91
CA GLN A 462 -83.27 -67.01 8.36
C GLN A 462 -84.19 -67.72 7.36
N GLU A 463 -83.96 -67.50 6.06
CA GLU A 463 -84.73 -68.09 4.98
C GLU A 463 -84.44 -69.59 4.84
N THR A 464 -83.16 -70.02 4.97
CA THR A 464 -82.79 -71.45 5.02
C THR A 464 -83.20 -72.15 6.30
N GLN A 465 -83.36 -71.45 7.43
CA GLN A 465 -83.95 -72.03 8.65
C GLN A 465 -85.46 -72.28 8.52
N VAL A 466 -86.12 -71.68 7.52
CA VAL A 466 -87.56 -71.89 7.18
C VAL A 466 -87.75 -72.84 5.99
N GLN A 467 -86.75 -73.00 5.13
CA GLN A 467 -86.81 -73.81 3.91
C GLN A 467 -86.13 -75.20 4.05
N ILE A 468 -86.38 -75.93 5.15
CA ILE A 468 -86.06 -77.38 5.25
C ILE A 468 -87.37 -78.17 5.37
N GLN A 469 -88.22 -78.08 4.34
CA GLN A 469 -89.14 -79.14 4.00
C GLN A 469 -88.85 -79.61 2.58
N MET A 470 -88.36 -80.84 2.54
CA MET A 470 -87.76 -81.55 1.43
C MET A 470 -88.87 -82.04 0.50
N ASP A 471 -88.84 -81.68 -0.79
CA ASP A 471 -89.62 -82.35 -1.81
C ASP A 471 -88.69 -83.17 -2.71
N MET A 472 -88.79 -84.49 -2.57
CA MET A 472 -87.97 -85.49 -3.25
C MET A 472 -88.77 -86.09 -4.40
N SER A 473 -88.76 -85.44 -5.56
CA SER A 473 -89.24 -86.04 -6.80
C SER A 473 -88.07 -86.51 -7.67
N LYS A 474 -88.20 -87.75 -8.17
CA LYS A 474 -87.21 -88.51 -8.96
C LYS A 474 -86.38 -87.65 -9.94
N PRO A 475 -85.05 -87.76 -9.94
CA PRO A 475 -84.20 -86.94 -10.80
C PRO A 475 -84.36 -87.35 -12.25
N ASP A 476 -84.78 -86.41 -13.10
CA ASP A 476 -84.58 -86.54 -14.53
C ASP A 476 -83.08 -86.53 -14.80
N LEU A 477 -82.53 -87.72 -15.05
CA LEU A 477 -81.12 -87.96 -15.35
C LEU A 477 -80.62 -87.05 -16.48
N THR A 478 -81.52 -86.60 -17.36
CA THR A 478 -81.23 -85.67 -18.45
C THR A 478 -80.97 -84.25 -17.97
N ALA A 479 -81.69 -83.78 -16.95
CA ALA A 479 -81.47 -82.47 -16.34
C ALA A 479 -80.19 -82.46 -15.50
N ALA A 480 -79.93 -83.50 -14.70
CA ALA A 480 -78.71 -83.63 -13.92
C ALA A 480 -77.44 -83.72 -14.79
N LEU A 481 -77.51 -84.43 -15.94
CA LEU A 481 -76.41 -84.45 -16.90
C LEU A 481 -76.20 -83.09 -17.59
N ARG A 482 -77.28 -82.32 -17.80
CA ARG A 482 -77.20 -80.96 -18.35
C ARG A 482 -76.58 -79.99 -17.36
N ASP A 483 -76.92 -80.09 -16.07
CA ASP A 483 -76.30 -79.33 -14.98
C ASP A 483 -74.84 -79.68 -14.76
N ILE A 484 -74.49 -80.97 -14.75
CA ILE A 484 -73.09 -81.40 -14.66
C ILE A 484 -72.28 -80.83 -15.83
N ARG A 485 -72.84 -80.86 -17.05
CA ARG A 485 -72.20 -80.25 -18.22
C ARG A 485 -72.04 -78.74 -18.05
N MET A 486 -73.07 -78.05 -17.58
CA MET A 486 -73.05 -76.60 -17.36
C MET A 486 -72.04 -76.21 -16.27
N GLN A 487 -71.91 -77.01 -15.22
CA GLN A 487 -70.87 -76.84 -14.20
C GLN A 487 -69.47 -77.08 -14.76
N TYR A 488 -69.27 -78.09 -15.60
CA TYR A 488 -67.97 -78.30 -16.25
C TYR A 488 -67.61 -77.17 -17.21
N GLU A 489 -68.57 -76.70 -18.01
CA GLU A 489 -68.40 -75.54 -18.89
C GLU A 489 -68.11 -74.27 -18.07
N GLY A 490 -68.78 -74.07 -16.94
CA GLY A 490 -68.53 -72.96 -16.02
C GLY A 490 -67.17 -73.03 -15.32
N ILE A 491 -66.73 -74.21 -14.88
CA ILE A 491 -65.41 -74.41 -14.26
C ILE A 491 -64.31 -74.20 -15.31
N ALA A 492 -64.49 -74.70 -16.55
CA ALA A 492 -63.54 -74.48 -17.62
C ALA A 492 -63.44 -72.98 -18.00
N ALA A 493 -64.57 -72.30 -18.10
CA ALA A 493 -64.61 -70.85 -18.35
C ALA A 493 -63.92 -70.05 -17.24
N LYS A 494 -64.21 -70.37 -15.97
CA LYS A 494 -63.53 -69.75 -14.81
C LYS A 494 -62.04 -70.02 -14.79
N ASN A 495 -61.60 -71.25 -15.08
CA ASN A 495 -60.18 -71.58 -15.11
C ASN A 495 -59.43 -70.78 -16.18
N ILE A 496 -60.05 -70.58 -17.35
CA ILE A 496 -59.49 -69.74 -18.43
C ILE A 496 -59.43 -68.27 -18.00
N SER A 497 -60.50 -67.70 -17.44
CA SER A 497 -60.49 -66.31 -16.99
C SER A 497 -59.50 -66.05 -15.86
N GLU A 498 -59.43 -66.96 -14.87
CA GLU A 498 -58.47 -66.89 -13.77
C GLU A 498 -57.02 -66.98 -14.28
N ALA A 499 -56.75 -67.83 -15.27
CA ALA A 499 -55.44 -67.90 -15.90
C ALA A 499 -55.09 -66.61 -16.65
N GLU A 500 -56.03 -66.05 -17.42
CA GLU A 500 -55.85 -64.78 -18.14
C GLU A 500 -55.60 -63.59 -17.19
N GLU A 501 -56.38 -63.47 -16.11
CA GLU A 501 -56.21 -62.45 -15.09
C GLU A 501 -54.87 -62.60 -14.36
N TRP A 502 -54.48 -63.83 -14.03
CA TRP A 502 -53.17 -64.12 -13.43
C TRP A 502 -52.02 -63.71 -14.35
N TYR A 503 -52.11 -64.02 -15.65
CA TYR A 503 -51.11 -63.59 -16.64
C TYR A 503 -51.08 -62.07 -16.79
N LYS A 504 -52.24 -61.42 -16.86
CA LYS A 504 -52.35 -59.96 -16.98
C LYS A 504 -51.73 -59.26 -15.77
N SER A 505 -52.01 -59.75 -14.56
CA SER A 505 -51.38 -59.26 -13.32
C SER A 505 -49.87 -59.44 -13.38
N LYS A 506 -49.38 -60.62 -13.80
CA LYS A 506 -47.95 -60.89 -13.83
C LYS A 506 -47.19 -60.02 -14.84
N VAL A 507 -47.78 -59.77 -15.99
CA VAL A 507 -47.22 -58.85 -17.00
C VAL A 507 -47.23 -57.42 -16.47
N SER A 508 -48.31 -56.99 -15.79
CA SER A 508 -48.40 -55.69 -15.14
C SER A 508 -47.31 -55.50 -14.08
N ASP A 509 -47.09 -56.48 -13.21
CA ASP A 509 -46.05 -56.46 -12.17
C ASP A 509 -44.64 -56.34 -12.78
N LEU A 510 -44.36 -57.11 -13.82
CA LEU A 510 -43.08 -57.05 -14.54
C LEU A 510 -42.90 -55.69 -15.21
N ASN A 511 -43.95 -55.14 -15.82
CA ASN A 511 -43.90 -53.82 -16.45
C ASN A 511 -43.68 -52.71 -15.40
N GLN A 512 -44.33 -52.81 -14.24
CA GLN A 512 -44.12 -51.89 -13.14
C GLN A 512 -42.68 -51.97 -12.58
N ALA A 513 -42.12 -53.17 -12.47
CA ALA A 513 -40.72 -53.37 -12.05
C ALA A 513 -39.73 -52.79 -13.07
N VAL A 514 -39.99 -52.95 -14.38
CA VAL A 514 -39.18 -52.36 -15.46
C VAL A 514 -39.24 -50.84 -15.43
N ASN A 515 -40.42 -50.24 -15.20
CA ASN A 515 -40.57 -48.79 -15.07
C ASN A 515 -39.80 -48.25 -13.86
N LYS A 516 -39.99 -48.87 -12.68
CA LYS A 516 -39.24 -48.52 -11.47
C LYS A 516 -37.72 -48.59 -11.68
N ASN A 517 -37.24 -49.61 -12.39
CA ASN A 517 -35.81 -49.74 -12.70
C ASN A 517 -35.32 -48.67 -13.70
N ASN A 518 -36.14 -48.30 -14.69
CA ASN A 518 -35.83 -47.20 -15.60
C ASN A 518 -35.78 -45.85 -14.89
N ASP A 519 -36.69 -45.61 -13.95
CA ASP A 519 -36.72 -44.38 -13.15
C ASP A 519 -35.51 -44.31 -12.22
N ALA A 520 -35.16 -45.40 -11.54
CA ALA A 520 -33.94 -45.50 -10.75
C ALA A 520 -32.67 -45.28 -11.59
N LEU A 521 -32.62 -45.80 -12.82
CA LEU A 521 -31.51 -45.57 -13.74
C LEU A 521 -31.44 -44.11 -14.21
N ARG A 522 -32.58 -43.46 -14.46
CA ARG A 522 -32.63 -42.03 -14.80
C ARG A 522 -32.14 -41.17 -13.64
N GLN A 523 -32.58 -41.48 -12.41
CA GLN A 523 -32.14 -40.77 -11.22
C GLN A 523 -30.63 -40.92 -10.98
N ALA A 524 -30.09 -42.15 -11.08
CA ALA A 524 -28.65 -42.38 -10.95
C ALA A 524 -27.82 -41.63 -12.01
N LYS A 525 -28.32 -41.52 -13.25
CA LYS A 525 -27.69 -40.72 -14.31
C LYS A 525 -27.71 -39.23 -14.02
N GLN A 526 -28.82 -38.72 -13.48
CA GLN A 526 -28.97 -37.33 -13.08
C GLN A 526 -27.98 -36.97 -11.96
N GLU A 527 -27.92 -37.80 -10.91
CA GLU A 527 -26.95 -37.65 -9.81
C GLU A 527 -25.50 -37.67 -10.33
N THR A 528 -25.19 -38.57 -11.28
CA THR A 528 -23.86 -38.60 -11.91
C THR A 528 -23.54 -37.31 -12.67
N MET A 529 -24.51 -36.73 -13.38
CA MET A 529 -24.34 -35.44 -14.05
C MET A 529 -24.12 -34.31 -13.04
N GLU A 530 -24.87 -34.29 -11.94
CA GLU A 530 -24.72 -33.30 -10.87
C GLU A 530 -23.33 -33.37 -10.22
N TYR A 531 -22.85 -34.57 -9.88
CA TYR A 531 -21.49 -34.74 -9.36
C TYR A 531 -20.43 -34.29 -10.38
N ARG A 532 -20.64 -34.55 -11.67
CA ARG A 532 -19.73 -34.08 -12.73
C ARG A 532 -19.70 -32.55 -12.82
N HIS A 533 -20.84 -31.89 -12.69
CA HIS A 533 -20.91 -30.43 -12.63
C HIS A 533 -20.25 -29.87 -11.38
N GLN A 534 -20.46 -30.49 -10.21
CA GLN A 534 -19.78 -30.09 -8.96
C GLN A 534 -18.26 -30.23 -9.08
N ILE A 535 -17.75 -31.32 -9.66
CA ILE A 535 -16.32 -31.51 -9.91
C ILE A 535 -15.77 -30.39 -10.79
N GLN A 536 -16.46 -30.02 -11.87
CA GLN A 536 -16.04 -28.92 -12.74
C GLN A 536 -16.03 -27.58 -11.99
N SER A 537 -17.07 -27.30 -11.20
CA SER A 537 -17.15 -26.10 -10.36
C SER A 537 -15.98 -26.00 -9.39
N TYR A 538 -15.72 -27.07 -8.62
CA TYR A 538 -14.59 -27.10 -7.69
C TYR A 538 -13.23 -27.03 -8.38
N THR A 539 -13.09 -27.59 -9.59
CA THR A 539 -11.87 -27.47 -10.38
C THR A 539 -11.61 -26.01 -10.77
N CYS A 540 -12.64 -25.30 -11.24
CA CYS A 540 -12.54 -23.88 -11.55
C CYS A 540 -12.22 -23.03 -10.32
N GLU A 541 -12.83 -23.34 -9.17
CA GLU A 541 -12.53 -22.66 -7.90
C GLU A 541 -11.07 -22.87 -7.48
N ILE A 542 -10.57 -24.11 -7.56
CA ILE A 542 -9.16 -24.44 -7.28
C ILE A 542 -8.22 -23.64 -8.19
N ASP A 543 -8.49 -23.58 -9.49
CA ASP A 543 -7.64 -22.84 -10.43
C ASP A 543 -7.69 -21.32 -10.19
N SER A 544 -8.86 -20.79 -9.80
CA SER A 544 -8.98 -19.39 -9.39
C SER A 544 -8.17 -19.09 -8.12
N LEU A 545 -8.24 -19.96 -7.11
CA LEU A 545 -7.51 -19.82 -5.86
C LEU A 545 -6.00 -19.94 -6.09
N LYS A 546 -5.55 -20.88 -6.93
CA LYS A 546 -4.14 -20.97 -7.37
C LYS A 546 -3.68 -19.66 -8.02
N GLY A 547 -4.47 -19.09 -8.93
CA GLY A 547 -4.16 -17.80 -9.55
C GLY A 547 -4.05 -16.65 -8.54
N THR A 548 -4.95 -16.58 -7.56
CA THR A 548 -4.86 -15.58 -6.49
C THR A 548 -3.62 -15.78 -5.61
N ASN A 549 -3.28 -17.03 -5.28
CA ASN A 549 -2.11 -17.35 -4.48
C ASN A 549 -0.80 -16.98 -5.21
N GLU A 550 -0.69 -17.31 -6.51
CA GLU A 550 0.45 -16.87 -7.33
C GLU A 550 0.57 -15.34 -7.38
N SER A 551 -0.56 -14.63 -7.47
CA SER A 551 -0.57 -13.16 -7.44
C SER A 551 -0.08 -12.61 -6.09
N LEU A 552 -0.56 -13.16 -4.97
CA LEU A 552 -0.15 -12.76 -3.63
C LEU A 552 1.34 -13.06 -3.37
N LEU A 553 1.82 -14.23 -3.76
CA LEU A 553 3.25 -14.57 -3.68
C LEU A 553 4.12 -13.61 -4.49
N ARG A 554 3.62 -13.15 -5.64
CA ARG A 554 4.31 -12.16 -6.47
C ARG A 554 4.32 -10.78 -5.80
N GLN A 555 3.20 -10.35 -5.22
CA GLN A 555 3.13 -9.10 -4.45
C GLN A 555 4.05 -9.13 -3.22
N MET A 556 4.13 -10.26 -2.51
CA MET A 556 5.08 -10.43 -1.40
C MET A 556 6.52 -10.24 -1.85
N ARG A 557 6.95 -10.90 -2.93
CA ARG A 557 8.31 -10.72 -3.47
C ARG A 557 8.57 -9.28 -3.90
N ASP A 558 7.62 -8.64 -4.55
CA ASP A 558 7.76 -7.24 -4.96
C ASP A 558 7.88 -6.30 -3.74
N MET A 559 7.18 -6.60 -2.65
CA MET A 559 7.30 -5.88 -1.38
C MET A 559 8.64 -6.14 -0.69
N GLU A 560 9.08 -7.39 -0.59
CA GLU A 560 10.40 -7.77 -0.06
C GLU A 560 11.52 -7.06 -0.85
N ASP A 561 11.43 -7.02 -2.18
CA ASP A 561 12.38 -6.32 -3.04
C ASP A 561 12.37 -4.80 -2.83
N ARG A 562 11.19 -4.19 -2.62
CA ARG A 562 11.08 -2.74 -2.31
C ARG A 562 11.72 -2.43 -0.96
N MET A 563 11.39 -3.20 0.06
CA MET A 563 11.98 -3.06 1.40
C MET A 563 13.49 -3.28 1.37
N GLY A 564 13.97 -4.26 0.60
CA GLY A 564 15.40 -4.48 0.39
C GLY A 564 16.10 -3.27 -0.24
N ARG A 565 15.46 -2.60 -1.21
CA ARG A 565 15.98 -1.36 -1.81
C ARG A 565 15.98 -0.19 -0.82
N GLU A 566 14.93 -0.03 -0.03
CA GLU A 566 14.83 1.02 0.99
C GLU A 566 15.88 0.83 2.09
N ALA A 567 16.04 -0.40 2.59
CA ALA A 567 17.08 -0.76 3.55
C ALA A 567 18.49 -0.47 3.01
N SER A 568 18.76 -0.84 1.74
CA SER A 568 20.02 -0.47 1.07
C SER A 568 20.19 1.05 0.98
N GLY A 569 19.12 1.78 0.68
CA GLY A 569 19.13 3.25 0.64
C GLY A 569 19.46 3.87 1.99
N TYR A 570 18.88 3.36 3.08
CA TYR A 570 19.22 3.79 4.44
C TYR A 570 20.68 3.46 4.78
N GLN A 571 21.16 2.27 4.45
CA GLN A 571 22.55 1.88 4.65
C GLN A 571 23.52 2.82 3.92
N ASP A 572 23.20 3.21 2.68
CA ASP A 572 23.98 4.18 1.93
C ASP A 572 23.96 5.58 2.58
N THR A 573 22.81 6.02 3.12
CA THR A 573 22.73 7.29 3.85
C THR A 573 23.54 7.29 5.13
N ILE A 574 23.51 6.19 5.89
CA ILE A 574 24.32 5.99 7.08
C ILE A 574 25.80 6.05 6.68
N GLY A 575 26.21 5.32 5.64
CA GLY A 575 27.59 5.34 5.15
C GLY A 575 28.06 6.74 4.72
N ARG A 576 27.19 7.55 4.09
CA ARG A 576 27.52 8.95 3.76
C ARG A 576 27.70 9.81 5.01
N LEU A 577 26.80 9.70 5.98
CA LEU A 577 26.89 10.45 7.24
C LEU A 577 28.13 10.05 8.05
N GLU A 578 28.46 8.77 8.09
CA GLU A 578 29.69 8.26 8.72
C GLU A 578 30.94 8.84 8.05
N ALA A 579 30.95 8.90 6.71
CA ALA A 579 32.04 9.51 5.95
C ALA A 579 32.18 11.02 6.21
N ASP A 580 31.05 11.75 6.28
CA ASP A 580 31.05 13.18 6.61
C ASP A 580 31.54 13.43 8.04
N ILE A 581 31.12 12.60 9.01
CA ILE A 581 31.61 12.66 10.39
C ILE A 581 33.13 12.41 10.43
N ALA A 582 33.63 11.41 9.69
CA ALA A 582 35.06 11.13 9.60
C ALA A 582 35.83 12.33 9.01
N LYS A 583 35.31 12.93 7.93
CA LYS A 583 35.90 14.12 7.32
C LYS A 583 35.93 15.31 8.26
N MET A 584 34.85 15.59 8.99
CA MET A 584 34.80 16.70 9.95
C MET A 584 35.77 16.48 11.13
N LYS A 585 35.95 15.22 11.58
CA LYS A 585 36.97 14.88 12.58
C LYS A 585 38.38 15.17 12.07
N ASP A 586 38.69 14.81 10.83
CA ASP A 586 39.98 15.10 10.20
C ASP A 586 40.21 16.60 10.03
N ASP A 587 39.17 17.34 9.64
CA ASP A 587 39.20 18.80 9.51
C ASP A 587 39.46 19.48 10.85
N MET A 588 38.76 19.05 11.91
CA MET A 588 38.99 19.53 13.27
C MET A 588 40.41 19.22 13.76
N ALA A 589 40.91 18.01 13.52
CA ALA A 589 42.28 17.65 13.86
C ALA A 589 43.32 18.49 13.11
N ARG A 590 43.04 18.89 11.87
CA ARG A 590 43.89 19.81 11.09
C ARG A 590 43.88 21.21 11.66
N HIS A 591 42.72 21.77 11.94
CA HIS A 591 42.62 23.11 12.55
C HIS A 591 43.32 23.16 13.90
N LEU A 592 43.18 22.13 14.74
CA LEU A 592 43.90 22.06 16.02
C LEU A 592 45.43 22.11 15.83
N ARG A 593 45.96 21.46 14.79
CA ARG A 593 47.40 21.57 14.43
C ARG A 593 47.76 22.98 13.98
N GLU A 594 46.98 23.58 13.08
CA GLU A 594 47.19 24.95 12.59
C GLU A 594 47.14 25.99 13.72
N TYR A 595 46.22 25.84 14.68
CA TYR A 595 46.14 26.69 15.87
C TYR A 595 47.36 26.53 16.77
N GLN A 596 47.84 25.30 16.98
CA GLN A 596 49.05 25.05 17.75
C GLN A 596 50.28 25.69 17.08
N ASP A 597 50.39 25.59 15.76
CA ASP A 597 51.48 26.20 14.99
C ASP A 597 51.43 27.73 15.08
N LEU A 598 50.25 28.33 14.96
CA LEU A 598 50.07 29.78 15.11
C LEU A 598 50.41 30.26 16.54
N LEU A 599 50.02 29.49 17.55
CA LEU A 599 50.39 29.76 18.94
C LEU A 599 51.92 29.72 19.12
N ASN A 600 52.60 28.73 18.54
CA ASN A 600 54.06 28.62 18.57
C ASN A 600 54.72 29.85 17.92
N VAL A 601 54.21 30.32 16.78
CA VAL A 601 54.69 31.54 16.10
C VAL A 601 54.46 32.77 16.99
N LYS A 602 53.28 32.91 17.59
CA LYS A 602 52.99 34.02 18.51
C LYS A 602 53.94 34.04 19.70
N MET A 603 54.23 32.87 20.29
CA MET A 603 55.19 32.77 21.39
C MET A 603 56.60 33.17 20.95
N ALA A 604 57.03 32.77 19.74
CA ALA A 604 58.32 33.20 19.19
C ALA A 604 58.37 34.73 19.02
N LEU A 605 57.31 35.33 18.47
CA LEU A 605 57.21 36.78 18.31
C LEU A 605 57.18 37.52 19.65
N ASP A 606 56.52 37.00 20.68
CA ASP A 606 56.56 37.60 22.01
C ASP A 606 57.97 37.61 22.60
N ILE A 607 58.73 36.53 22.39
CA ILE A 607 60.14 36.45 22.79
C ILE A 607 60.95 37.48 22.02
N GLU A 608 60.77 37.58 20.71
CA GLU A 608 61.42 38.61 19.87
C GLU A 608 61.11 40.02 20.38
N ILE A 609 59.83 40.36 20.60
CA ILE A 609 59.41 41.66 21.14
C ILE A 609 60.04 41.92 22.52
N ALA A 610 60.06 40.93 23.40
CA ALA A 610 60.70 41.05 24.71
C ALA A 610 62.20 41.31 24.58
N THR A 611 62.88 40.62 23.66
CA THR A 611 64.31 40.87 23.37
C THR A 611 64.56 42.25 22.75
N TYR A 612 63.74 42.69 21.80
CA TYR A 612 63.81 44.03 21.22
C TYR A 612 63.59 45.12 22.28
N ARG A 613 62.60 44.95 23.16
CA ARG A 613 62.37 45.87 24.28
C ARG A 613 63.59 45.96 25.20
N LYS A 614 64.18 44.82 25.56
CA LYS A 614 65.40 44.78 26.40
C LYS A 614 66.61 45.43 25.74
N LEU A 615 66.77 45.31 24.42
CA LEU A 615 67.82 45.99 23.66
C LEU A 615 67.61 47.50 23.63
N LEU A 616 66.36 47.95 23.40
CA LEU A 616 65.97 49.37 23.41
C LEU A 616 66.19 49.99 24.79
N GLU A 617 65.77 49.32 25.87
CA GLU A 617 66.06 49.75 27.26
C GLU A 617 67.57 49.82 27.54
N GLY A 618 68.37 48.92 26.95
CA GLY A 618 69.83 48.94 27.00
C GLY A 618 70.48 50.08 26.20
N GLU A 619 69.88 50.49 25.08
CA GLU A 619 70.32 51.66 24.30
C GLU A 619 69.90 52.97 24.96
N GLU A 620 68.68 53.07 25.49
CA GLU A 620 68.27 54.20 26.34
C GLU A 620 69.23 54.36 27.52
N SER A 621 69.67 53.27 28.14
CA SER A 621 70.68 53.29 29.20
C SER A 621 72.06 53.83 28.73
N ARG A 622 72.46 53.59 27.47
CA ARG A 622 73.71 54.12 26.86
C ARG A 622 73.59 55.57 26.41
N ILE A 623 72.44 55.95 25.87
CA ILE A 623 72.13 57.33 25.45
C ILE A 623 71.96 58.23 26.68
N THR A 624 71.43 57.70 27.78
CA THR A 624 71.33 58.42 29.06
C THR A 624 72.70 58.58 29.75
N THR A 625 73.72 57.79 29.40
CA THR A 625 75.09 57.93 29.96
C THR A 625 76.00 58.91 29.20
N THR A 626 75.59 59.45 28.05
CA THR A 626 76.38 60.42 27.26
C THR A 626 75.98 61.89 27.46
N VAL A 627 75.11 62.21 28.42
CA VAL A 627 74.78 63.58 28.83
C VAL A 627 74.95 63.73 30.36
N PRO A 628 75.80 64.67 30.85
CA PRO A 628 76.12 64.73 32.27
C PRO A 628 75.15 65.59 33.11
N LEU A 629 74.75 64.99 34.25
CA LEU A 629 74.52 65.60 35.59
C LEU A 629 73.27 66.49 35.75
N GLN A 630 72.30 66.26 36.67
CA GLN A 630 72.41 65.84 38.06
C GLN A 630 71.02 65.46 38.64
N SER A 631 70.92 64.22 39.15
CA SER A 631 70.27 63.82 40.41
C SER A 631 68.74 63.87 40.57
N ALA A 632 68.05 62.89 41.16
CA ALA A 632 68.25 61.47 41.42
C ALA A 632 66.95 61.00 42.11
N TYR A 633 66.41 59.90 41.64
CA TYR A 633 65.30 59.19 42.28
C TYR A 633 65.75 58.61 43.63
N SER A 634 64.83 58.64 44.60
CA SER A 634 64.90 57.85 45.81
C SER A 634 64.82 56.36 45.46
N SER A 635 65.82 55.63 45.95
CA SER A 635 66.04 54.21 45.84
C SER A 635 65.27 53.42 46.89
N ILE A 636 64.56 52.37 46.45
CA ILE A 636 64.11 51.21 47.23
C ILE A 636 64.38 50.04 46.30
N GLY A 637 65.19 49.02 46.58
CA GLY A 637 65.49 48.37 47.84
C GLY A 637 65.32 46.87 47.58
N PHE A 638 66.36 46.24 47.04
CA PHE A 638 66.42 44.80 46.79
C PHE A 638 66.45 44.04 48.11
N ARG A 639 65.48 43.13 48.34
CA ARG A 639 65.60 42.03 49.30
C ARG A 639 64.73 40.83 48.88
N GLU A 640 65.38 39.93 48.15
CA GLU A 640 65.37 38.48 48.29
C GLU A 640 64.39 37.86 49.32
N THR A 641 63.40 37.09 48.84
CA THR A 641 63.06 35.73 49.30
C THR A 641 62.10 35.07 48.32
N SER A 642 62.37 33.79 48.00
CA SER A 642 61.46 32.78 47.45
C SER A 642 61.48 32.52 45.93
N PRO A 643 62.17 31.46 45.48
CA PRO A 643 61.74 30.63 44.37
C PRO A 643 61.16 29.33 44.93
N GLU A 644 59.84 29.18 44.91
CA GLU A 644 59.20 27.87 45.10
C GLU A 644 58.26 27.57 43.94
N SER A 645 58.85 27.01 42.89
CA SER A 645 58.24 25.96 42.08
C SER A 645 59.33 25.39 41.17
N GLN A 646 60.19 24.53 41.73
CA GLN A 646 61.05 23.69 40.91
C GLN A 646 60.19 22.64 40.17
N PRO A 647 60.61 22.28 38.95
CA PRO A 647 59.93 21.35 38.08
C PRO A 647 60.32 19.92 38.48
N HIS A 648 59.34 19.12 38.93
CA HIS A 648 59.50 17.68 39.00
C HIS A 648 58.96 17.02 37.73
N ARG A 649 59.94 16.70 36.89
CA ARG A 649 60.03 15.50 36.05
C ARG A 649 59.10 14.38 36.56
N GLY A 650 58.01 14.15 35.84
CA GLY A 650 57.19 12.94 35.90
C GLY A 650 57.21 12.30 34.52
N SER A 651 58.12 11.36 34.33
CA SER A 651 58.13 10.46 33.18
C SER A 651 56.90 9.54 33.26
N GLU A 652 55.80 9.88 32.59
CA GLU A 652 54.73 8.90 32.35
C GLU A 652 55.00 8.16 31.03
N VAL A 653 55.69 7.04 31.22
CA VAL A 653 55.66 5.88 30.32
C VAL A 653 54.20 5.61 29.95
N HIS A 654 53.93 5.49 28.66
CA HIS A 654 52.62 5.11 28.13
C HIS A 654 52.15 3.79 28.77
N SER A 655 51.32 3.87 29.81
CA SER A 655 50.63 2.68 30.33
C SER A 655 49.41 2.43 29.45
N LYS A 656 49.55 1.44 28.58
CA LYS A 656 48.44 0.81 27.85
C LYS A 656 47.33 0.49 28.85
N LYS A 657 46.21 1.19 28.76
CA LYS A 657 45.05 0.95 29.62
C LYS A 657 44.35 -0.31 29.10
N THR A 658 44.56 -1.46 29.76
CA THR A 658 43.77 -2.66 29.53
C THR A 658 42.40 -2.47 30.17
N VAL A 659 41.35 -2.57 29.35
CA VAL A 659 39.97 -2.51 29.83
C VAL A 659 39.60 -3.89 30.38
N LEU A 660 39.17 -3.94 31.64
CA LEU A 660 38.61 -5.12 32.29
C LEU A 660 37.09 -5.02 32.22
N ILE A 661 36.48 -5.87 31.40
CA ILE A 661 35.02 -5.99 31.35
C ILE A 661 34.64 -7.15 32.27
N LYS A 662 33.90 -6.83 33.33
CA LYS A 662 33.24 -7.80 34.21
C LYS A 662 31.78 -7.86 33.83
N THR A 663 31.32 -9.04 33.40
CA THR A 663 29.91 -9.31 33.17
C THR A 663 29.37 -10.06 34.37
N ILE A 664 28.36 -9.48 35.02
CA ILE A 664 27.70 -10.05 36.20
C ILE A 664 26.27 -10.40 35.79
N GLU A 665 25.95 -11.68 35.70
CA GLU A 665 24.57 -12.14 35.50
C GLU A 665 23.87 -12.25 36.85
N THR A 666 22.83 -11.44 37.02
CA THR A 666 21.93 -11.47 38.18
C THR A 666 20.58 -11.99 37.74
N ARG A 667 20.03 -12.94 38.50
CA ARG A 667 18.64 -13.40 38.37
C ARG A 667 18.02 -13.35 39.75
N ASP A 668 16.91 -12.63 39.87
CA ASP A 668 16.16 -12.42 41.12
C ASP A 668 16.98 -11.82 42.29
N GLY A 669 17.95 -10.96 41.98
CA GLY A 669 18.65 -10.15 42.98
C GLY A 669 19.88 -10.78 43.65
N GLU A 670 20.24 -12.03 43.32
CA GLU A 670 21.53 -12.63 43.70
C GLU A 670 22.42 -12.93 42.48
N VAL A 671 23.73 -12.83 42.68
CA VAL A 671 24.76 -12.96 41.63
C VAL A 671 25.03 -14.44 41.38
N VAL A 672 24.69 -14.94 40.17
CA VAL A 672 24.74 -16.37 39.83
C VAL A 672 26.02 -16.73 39.05
N SER A 673 26.63 -15.81 38.31
CA SER A 673 27.97 -16.02 37.76
C SER A 673 28.73 -14.72 37.48
N GLU A 674 30.05 -14.75 37.67
CA GLU A 674 30.98 -13.65 37.38
C GLU A 674 32.09 -14.16 36.46
N SER A 675 32.24 -13.55 35.28
CA SER A 675 33.34 -13.85 34.36
C SER A 675 34.07 -12.57 33.95
N THR A 676 35.39 -12.66 33.89
CA THR A 676 36.30 -11.53 33.63
C THR A 676 37.15 -11.85 32.40
N GLN A 677 37.03 -11.07 31.34
CA GLN A 677 37.80 -11.27 30.10
C GLN A 677 38.72 -10.08 29.82
N HIS A 678 39.98 -10.36 29.49
CA HIS A 678 40.97 -9.36 29.09
C HIS A 678 41.00 -9.22 27.57
N GLN A 679 40.75 -8.01 27.08
CA GLN A 679 40.95 -7.67 25.66
C GLN A 679 42.17 -6.76 25.54
N GLN A 680 43.12 -7.15 24.68
CA GLN A 680 44.38 -6.46 24.45
C GLN A 680 44.40 -6.02 22.98
N ASP A 681 44.02 -4.76 22.71
CA ASP A 681 44.11 -4.20 21.36
C ASP A 681 45.58 -4.01 20.97
N SER A 682 46.01 -4.73 19.94
CA SER A 682 47.24 -4.45 19.20
C SER A 682 46.85 -3.70 17.93
N MET A 683 47.40 -2.49 17.74
CA MET A 683 47.40 -1.80 16.45
C MET A 683 48.16 -2.61 15.40
#